data_AF-A0A915PPS7-F1
#
_entry.id   AF-A0A915PPS7-F1
#
_cell.length_a   1.000
_cell.length_b   1.000
_cell.length_c   1.000
_cell.angle_alpha   90.00
_cell.angle_beta   90.00
_cell.angle_gamma   90.00
#
_symmetry.space_group_name_H-M   'P 1'
#
loop_
_entity.id
_entity.type
_entity.pdbx_description
1 polymer ?
#
loop_
_entity_poly.entity_id
_entity_poly.type
_entity_poly.pdbx_seq_one_letter_code
_entity_poly.pdbx_strand_id
1 'polypeptide(L)'
;MQLIMPVVFPIPNIGEEWSNDDSPSTLKGSVMEWNARHLYAAILLGCPRRITCRQLRRIDLYVLQLICILIWICETANGQPAEQNPSIDPNHHIPGSSPCYDDMNIPQRCVPDFINAAFNLQVEVTNTCGINGPTSYCVQTGHSGVRKVCDICDSRVEAYAHPPAYLTDFNNANNETWWQSDTMNEGMQYPNSINLTLRLGKTFDITYVRLKFVSPRPESFVIFKKTRPDDEWIPWQYYSGSCRSTYGIQEKAPILPGNEAVAQCTREFSDISPLTGGNIAFSTLEGRPSSQNFEESETLQDWVTASEIRIMLTRMNTFGDEVFRDAKVLRSYYYAISDFAVGGRCKCNGHASECVKSTGDGEDRLVCRCEHNTMGADCDQCLPFYNDRPWRVGTAKEANECLPCNCSHLSNRCYFDQALFEITGSGGHCIDCAGNTQGVHCEECAPFNWRRPDEHYCIPCQCNEIGSLNMQCDESGQCPCKPGVDGPFCDRCMNGYYEFSTSGCKNCLCDATGSLNNEPICDPETGSCSCKLNVEGQQCNKCKPGYFDLSMDNQFGCTPCFCYGHSSICSSADSYYAMNISSNFDGGEELWSAASLRGPEHIQWAEMDKAVAISDINGSPVYFVAPAQFTGDQRASYNQDLWFTLRVQKGQVHPSARDVLIVGQEGQELTIPIFAQDNPLPSINEQTYRFRIHANPVFQWSPRLNELDFIGILSNVSAVKIRGTYSTGDVGFLSNVHLGSAGLVSPAEEPHEAHWIESCSCLEGFVGQFCESCAPGYRRETKFGGPFDRCVKCDCHGHSTSCAPESGECICEHNTAGDTCERCARGYYGNALQGTTDDCIKCPCPEDGPCVLHTDGDVICTDCPIGYTGRRCDVCADGFFGNPSENKSCVECSCSGNIDPNSIGNCDSLTGECKKCIYDTVGFSCEQCKPGYWGDALLEPKGDCKACNCFAPGTKRLNVDYAVLECRQSDGQCQCQPHVIGIHCDQCQVTA
;
A
#
# COMPACT_ATOMS: atom_id res chain seq x y z
N MET A 1 20.71 -40.90 30.10
CA MET A 1 20.16 -40.20 28.92
C MET A 1 20.29 -38.71 29.21
N GLN A 2 21.35 -37.98 28.83
CA GLN A 2 22.26 -38.13 27.67
C GLN A 2 21.51 -38.17 26.33
N LEU A 3 21.69 -37.25 25.38
CA LEU A 3 22.34 -35.91 25.35
C LEU A 3 21.42 -34.99 24.49
N ILE A 4 21.11 -33.71 24.80
CA ILE A 4 21.94 -32.48 24.98
C ILE A 4 22.46 -31.93 23.64
N MET A 5 22.37 -30.63 23.29
CA MET A 5 21.45 -29.49 23.62
C MET A 5 21.84 -28.26 22.71
N PRO A 6 21.14 -27.10 22.75
CA PRO A 6 21.34 -25.98 21.81
C PRO A 6 21.91 -24.67 22.43
N VAL A 7 22.14 -23.65 21.56
CA VAL A 7 21.87 -22.19 21.78
C VAL A 7 22.67 -21.37 22.85
N VAL A 8 23.29 -20.27 22.38
CA VAL A 8 23.60 -18.96 23.07
C VAL A 8 24.84 -18.79 23.99
N PHE A 9 25.31 -17.51 24.00
CA PHE A 9 26.29 -16.73 24.81
C PHE A 9 26.43 -17.03 26.34
N PRO A 10 27.32 -16.35 27.14
CA PRO A 10 28.63 -15.68 26.89
C PRO A 10 29.75 -15.88 27.99
N ILE A 11 31.02 -15.49 27.69
CA ILE A 11 32.04 -14.71 28.50
C ILE A 11 32.41 -15.15 29.96
N PRO A 12 33.67 -15.00 30.50
CA PRO A 12 34.94 -14.41 29.99
C PRO A 12 36.07 -15.51 29.88
N ASN A 13 37.37 -15.46 30.28
CA ASN A 13 38.24 -14.46 30.94
C ASN A 13 39.78 -14.76 30.82
N ILE A 14 40.60 -13.77 31.22
CA ILE A 14 42.05 -13.76 31.59
C ILE A 14 43.12 -14.07 30.51
N GLY A 15 43.85 -13.00 30.14
CA GLY A 15 45.31 -12.96 29.90
C GLY A 15 45.80 -13.14 28.45
N GLU A 16 46.79 -12.39 27.92
CA GLU A 16 47.53 -11.15 28.29
C GLU A 16 48.35 -10.73 27.03
N GLU A 17 48.93 -9.56 26.76
CA GLU A 17 48.75 -8.09 26.97
C GLU A 17 49.74 -7.41 25.94
N TRP A 18 49.79 -6.11 25.55
CA TRP A 18 49.18 -4.85 25.99
C TRP A 18 49.25 -3.76 24.88
N SER A 19 48.23 -2.89 24.78
CA SER A 19 48.27 -1.41 24.66
C SER A 19 49.04 -0.63 23.55
N ASN A 20 48.65 0.59 23.11
CA ASN A 20 47.43 1.43 23.24
C ASN A 20 47.50 2.60 22.21
N ASP A 21 46.34 3.25 21.94
CA ASP A 21 46.04 4.71 21.75
C ASP A 21 46.98 5.65 20.94
N ASP A 22 46.54 6.79 20.39
CA ASP A 22 45.42 7.66 20.79
C ASP A 22 44.81 8.47 19.62
N SER A 23 43.86 9.37 19.90
CA SER A 23 42.94 10.01 18.96
C SER A 23 43.00 11.57 18.96
N PRO A 24 41.90 12.34 18.86
CA PRO A 24 41.50 13.05 17.63
C PRO A 24 41.55 14.59 17.78
N SER A 25 41.16 15.38 16.75
CA SER A 25 40.31 16.60 16.91
C SER A 25 40.21 17.55 15.67
N THR A 26 38.98 18.00 15.37
CA THR A 26 38.60 19.38 14.92
C THR A 26 39.12 19.96 13.58
N LEU A 27 38.55 21.02 12.95
CA LEU A 27 37.19 21.65 12.90
C LEU A 27 37.15 22.65 11.72
N LYS A 28 36.02 22.73 10.98
CA LYS A 28 35.59 23.86 10.12
C LYS A 28 36.54 24.22 8.93
N GLY A 29 36.08 24.89 7.87
CA GLY A 29 34.74 25.31 7.50
C GLY A 29 34.71 26.00 6.12
N SER A 30 33.52 26.04 5.52
CA SER A 30 33.12 26.75 4.29
C SER A 30 33.80 28.08 3.96
N VAL A 31 34.03 28.36 2.65
CA VAL A 31 33.30 29.39 1.87
C VAL A 31 33.77 29.46 0.39
N MET A 32 32.80 29.83 -0.47
CA MET A 32 32.80 30.32 -1.87
C MET A 32 33.86 31.42 -2.19
N GLU A 33 34.20 31.88 -3.42
CA GLU A 33 33.60 31.78 -4.78
C GLU A 33 34.59 32.27 -5.90
N TRP A 34 34.23 32.09 -7.19
CA TRP A 34 34.64 32.81 -8.44
C TRP A 34 36.05 32.73 -9.09
N ASN A 35 36.04 32.18 -10.32
CA ASN A 35 36.62 32.66 -11.59
C ASN A 35 38.15 32.77 -11.91
N ALA A 36 38.58 31.81 -12.76
CA ALA A 36 38.91 32.00 -14.19
C ALA A 36 40.37 32.09 -14.71
N ARG A 37 40.56 31.42 -15.87
CA ARG A 37 41.60 31.53 -16.94
C ARG A 37 43.04 30.97 -16.74
N HIS A 38 43.26 29.86 -17.45
CA HIS A 38 44.33 29.61 -18.44
C HIS A 38 45.74 29.07 -18.08
N LEU A 39 46.08 27.97 -18.80
CA LEU A 39 47.36 27.57 -19.41
C LEU A 39 48.55 27.00 -18.58
N TYR A 40 48.91 25.73 -18.89
CA TYR A 40 50.25 25.08 -18.84
C TYR A 40 50.92 24.92 -17.43
N ALA A 41 51.74 23.90 -17.12
CA ALA A 41 52.46 22.90 -17.93
C ALA A 41 52.77 21.59 -17.13
N ALA A 42 53.50 20.65 -17.76
CA ALA A 42 54.24 19.49 -17.21
C ALA A 42 53.41 18.39 -16.49
N ILE A 43 53.33 17.14 -16.98
CA ILE A 43 54.39 16.14 -17.21
C ILE A 43 55.03 15.61 -15.91
N LEU A 44 54.70 14.35 -15.58
CA LEU A 44 55.58 13.42 -14.86
C LEU A 44 55.64 12.08 -15.61
N LEU A 45 56.77 11.39 -15.51
CA LEU A 45 57.14 10.24 -16.36
C LEU A 45 56.81 8.88 -15.71
N GLY A 46 56.28 7.94 -16.51
CA GLY A 46 55.96 6.57 -16.11
C GLY A 46 56.41 5.52 -17.13
N CYS A 47 57.70 5.22 -17.17
CA CYS A 47 58.26 4.02 -17.84
C CYS A 47 58.01 2.76 -16.95
N PRO A 48 58.25 1.49 -17.38
CA PRO A 48 58.96 1.05 -18.60
C PRO A 48 58.45 -0.23 -19.32
N ARG A 49 59.02 -0.49 -20.52
CA ARG A 49 59.50 -1.81 -20.99
C ARG A 49 60.46 -1.60 -22.18
N ARG A 50 61.78 -1.51 -21.94
CA ARG A 50 62.75 -2.63 -22.06
C ARG A 50 62.64 -3.43 -23.37
N ILE A 51 63.57 -3.17 -24.30
CA ILE A 51 64.49 -4.16 -24.92
C ILE A 51 65.77 -3.39 -25.28
N THR A 52 66.95 -4.03 -25.23
CA THR A 52 68.23 -3.36 -25.52
C THR A 52 69.20 -4.30 -26.24
N CYS A 53 69.86 -3.81 -27.30
CA CYS A 53 71.24 -4.21 -27.60
C CYS A 53 71.99 -3.24 -28.53
N ARG A 54 73.13 -2.75 -28.02
CA ARG A 54 74.43 -2.50 -28.69
C ARG A 54 74.44 -2.37 -30.23
N GLN A 55 75.01 -1.26 -30.72
CA GLN A 55 76.49 -1.14 -30.88
C GLN A 55 76.94 0.32 -30.86
N LEU A 56 78.25 0.55 -30.69
CA LEU A 56 78.88 1.88 -30.73
C LEU A 56 79.59 2.10 -32.08
N ARG A 57 79.61 3.36 -32.55
CA ARG A 57 80.84 4.03 -33.01
C ARG A 57 80.72 5.56 -32.90
N ARG A 58 81.88 6.23 -32.77
CA ARG A 58 82.07 7.69 -32.69
C ARG A 58 82.39 8.27 -34.09
N ILE A 59 82.68 9.58 -34.14
CA ILE A 59 83.28 10.39 -35.25
C ILE A 59 82.18 11.11 -36.07
N ASP A 60 82.18 12.45 -36.23
CA ASP A 60 83.01 13.47 -35.56
C ASP A 60 82.29 14.82 -35.35
N LEU A 61 82.82 15.68 -34.49
CA LEU A 61 82.16 16.92 -34.02
C LEU A 61 82.24 18.11 -34.99
N TYR A 62 82.91 17.96 -36.15
CA TYR A 62 83.24 19.07 -37.06
C TYR A 62 82.20 19.39 -38.14
N VAL A 63 81.18 18.54 -38.34
CA VAL A 63 80.19 18.74 -39.43
C VAL A 63 79.06 19.71 -39.04
N LEU A 64 78.75 19.82 -37.74
CA LEU A 64 77.60 20.60 -37.24
C LEU A 64 77.81 22.13 -37.21
N GLN A 65 79.04 22.64 -37.31
CA GLN A 65 79.29 24.09 -37.34
C GLN A 65 79.31 24.71 -38.75
N LEU A 66 79.43 23.91 -39.82
CA LEU A 66 79.40 24.41 -41.20
C LEU A 66 77.97 24.52 -41.77
N ILE A 67 77.04 23.69 -41.32
CA ILE A 67 75.65 23.67 -41.81
C ILE A 67 74.88 24.91 -41.34
N CYS A 68 75.12 25.39 -40.11
CA CYS A 68 74.39 26.53 -39.53
C CYS A 68 74.76 27.91 -40.10
N ILE A 69 75.79 28.02 -40.95
CA ILE A 69 76.19 29.29 -41.58
C ILE A 69 75.75 29.37 -43.06
N LEU A 70 75.63 28.23 -43.74
CA LEU A 70 75.18 28.16 -45.15
C LEU A 70 73.68 28.37 -45.36
N ILE A 71 72.88 28.36 -44.29
CA ILE A 71 71.40 28.51 -44.34
C ILE A 71 70.96 29.99 -44.16
N TRP A 72 71.89 30.94 -43.99
CA TRP A 72 71.55 32.35 -43.69
C TRP A 72 72.09 33.42 -44.65
N ILE A 73 72.86 33.06 -45.69
CA ILE A 73 73.40 34.03 -46.67
C ILE A 73 73.47 33.43 -48.09
N CYS A 74 72.34 33.03 -48.70
CA CYS A 74 72.31 32.71 -50.14
C CYS A 74 70.93 32.77 -50.85
N GLU A 75 70.06 33.74 -50.53
CA GLU A 75 68.89 34.04 -51.38
C GLU A 75 68.97 35.45 -51.98
N THR A 76 69.64 35.57 -53.12
CA THR A 76 69.44 36.64 -54.12
C THR A 76 70.13 36.29 -55.45
N ALA A 77 69.49 36.67 -56.57
CA ALA A 77 70.00 36.68 -57.94
C ALA A 77 70.16 35.34 -58.74
N ASN A 78 69.08 35.02 -59.48
CA ASN A 78 69.02 34.47 -60.85
C ASN A 78 69.61 33.07 -61.19
N GLY A 79 68.93 32.23 -61.98
CA GLY A 79 67.59 32.37 -62.58
C GLY A 79 67.30 31.38 -63.73
N GLN A 80 66.23 31.68 -64.50
CA GLN A 80 65.58 30.89 -65.58
C GLN A 80 64.50 29.87 -65.12
N PRO A 81 63.39 29.70 -65.88
CA PRO A 81 62.72 30.67 -66.75
C PRO A 81 61.20 30.81 -66.48
N ALA A 82 60.67 31.98 -66.83
CA ALA A 82 59.30 32.48 -66.63
C ALA A 82 58.12 31.48 -66.78
N GLU A 83 57.41 31.23 -65.69
CA GLU A 83 55.94 31.07 -65.73
C GLU A 83 55.30 32.45 -65.91
N GLN A 84 54.77 32.74 -67.10
CA GLN A 84 53.92 33.92 -67.31
C GLN A 84 52.46 33.57 -67.02
N ASN A 85 52.05 33.75 -65.77
CA ASN A 85 50.64 33.81 -65.42
C ASN A 85 49.97 34.96 -66.21
N PRO A 86 48.81 34.76 -66.87
CA PRO A 86 48.04 35.86 -67.43
C PRO A 86 47.60 36.81 -66.30
N SER A 87 47.49 38.10 -66.61
CA SER A 87 47.33 39.15 -65.58
C SER A 87 45.97 39.09 -64.88
N ILE A 88 45.97 38.65 -63.62
CA ILE A 88 44.89 38.87 -62.65
C ILE A 88 45.13 40.21 -61.97
N ASP A 89 44.08 41.02 -61.78
CA ASP A 89 44.17 42.31 -61.07
C ASP A 89 44.42 42.07 -59.56
N PRO A 90 45.51 42.59 -58.96
CA PRO A 90 45.81 42.38 -57.55
C PRO A 90 44.81 43.01 -56.55
N ASN A 91 43.87 43.85 -57.01
CA ASN A 91 43.04 44.68 -56.13
C ASN A 91 41.68 44.07 -55.72
N HIS A 92 41.43 42.78 -55.98
CA HIS A 92 40.14 42.15 -55.67
C HIS A 92 40.24 40.81 -54.92
N HIS A 93 40.97 40.79 -53.80
CA HIS A 93 40.82 39.72 -52.79
C HIS A 93 41.07 40.24 -51.37
N ILE A 94 40.11 39.98 -50.47
CA ILE A 94 40.29 40.09 -49.01
C ILE A 94 40.51 38.65 -48.51
N PRO A 95 41.65 38.32 -47.88
CA PRO A 95 41.89 36.97 -47.39
C PRO A 95 41.11 36.72 -46.09
N GLY A 96 39.96 36.03 -46.15
CA GLY A 96 39.20 35.67 -44.95
C GLY A 96 37.96 34.78 -45.13
N SER A 97 37.09 35.06 -46.10
CA SER A 97 35.82 34.36 -46.30
C SER A 97 35.78 33.55 -47.62
N SER A 98 34.92 32.53 -47.69
CA SER A 98 34.61 31.85 -48.95
C SER A 98 33.64 32.68 -49.79
N PRO A 99 33.81 32.77 -51.12
CA PRO A 99 32.84 33.40 -52.03
C PRO A 99 31.41 32.83 -51.97
N CYS A 100 31.20 31.68 -51.30
CA CYS A 100 29.87 31.09 -51.07
C CYS A 100 29.08 31.77 -49.93
N TYR A 101 29.66 32.74 -49.22
CA TYR A 101 29.00 33.47 -48.14
C TYR A 101 29.20 34.98 -48.32
N ASP A 102 28.23 35.79 -47.89
CA ASP A 102 28.35 37.25 -47.89
C ASP A 102 29.08 37.77 -46.64
N ASP A 103 29.27 39.09 -46.54
CA ASP A 103 29.91 39.75 -45.39
C ASP A 103 29.15 39.55 -44.05
N MET A 104 27.92 39.04 -44.09
CA MET A 104 27.07 38.70 -42.93
C MET A 104 26.99 37.18 -42.69
N ASN A 105 27.80 36.38 -43.41
CA ASN A 105 27.81 34.92 -43.40
C ASN A 105 26.47 34.28 -43.83
N ILE A 106 25.71 34.96 -44.69
CA ILE A 106 24.52 34.41 -45.35
C ILE A 106 24.97 33.64 -46.61
N PRO A 107 24.43 32.43 -46.88
CA PRO A 107 24.72 31.69 -48.11
C PRO A 107 24.42 32.50 -49.38
N GLN A 108 25.35 32.49 -50.35
CA GLN A 108 25.18 33.06 -51.68
C GLN A 108 25.80 32.16 -52.75
N ARG A 109 25.20 32.10 -53.94
CA ARG A 109 25.69 31.24 -55.03
C ARG A 109 27.15 31.55 -55.39
N CYS A 110 27.98 30.51 -55.33
CA CYS A 110 29.37 30.53 -55.76
C CYS A 110 29.59 29.55 -56.93
N VAL A 111 30.50 29.89 -57.84
CA VAL A 111 30.87 29.04 -58.99
C VAL A 111 32.39 29.05 -59.20
N PRO A 112 33.02 27.92 -59.58
CA PRO A 112 34.47 27.89 -59.81
C PRO A 112 34.92 28.70 -61.02
N ASP A 113 36.21 29.04 -61.04
CA ASP A 113 36.83 29.82 -62.12
C ASP A 113 36.71 29.20 -63.51
N PHE A 114 36.83 30.08 -64.52
CA PHE A 114 36.79 29.70 -65.93
C PHE A 114 38.18 29.31 -66.44
N ILE A 115 38.33 28.08 -66.93
CA ILE A 115 39.62 27.52 -67.34
C ILE A 115 39.55 26.87 -68.73
N ASN A 116 40.73 26.60 -69.32
CA ASN A 116 40.86 25.62 -70.40
C ASN A 116 40.93 24.22 -69.79
N ALA A 117 39.79 23.54 -69.70
CA ALA A 117 39.67 22.21 -69.10
C ALA A 117 40.41 21.10 -69.88
N ALA A 118 40.89 21.37 -71.10
CA ALA A 118 41.72 20.43 -71.86
C ALA A 118 43.23 20.57 -71.60
N PHE A 119 43.69 21.67 -70.98
CA PHE A 119 45.11 21.98 -70.87
C PHE A 119 45.88 20.92 -70.10
N ASN A 120 46.99 20.45 -70.67
CA ASN A 120 47.86 19.40 -70.14
C ASN A 120 47.15 18.05 -69.87
N LEU A 121 45.96 17.80 -70.45
CA LEU A 121 45.30 16.50 -70.43
C LEU A 121 45.67 15.65 -71.65
N GLN A 122 45.81 14.34 -71.45
CA GLN A 122 46.11 13.40 -72.54
C GLN A 122 44.87 13.15 -73.41
N VAL A 123 45.00 13.32 -74.73
CA VAL A 123 43.96 12.98 -75.71
C VAL A 123 44.20 11.57 -76.26
N GLU A 124 43.19 10.72 -76.22
CA GLU A 124 43.19 9.41 -76.88
C GLU A 124 42.86 9.58 -78.37
N VAL A 125 43.74 9.13 -79.27
CA VAL A 125 43.52 9.23 -80.72
C VAL A 125 43.59 7.88 -81.40
N THR A 126 42.78 7.67 -82.44
CA THR A 126 42.75 6.40 -83.18
C THR A 126 43.82 6.26 -84.26
N ASN A 127 44.55 7.34 -84.58
CA ASN A 127 45.61 7.35 -85.59
C ASN A 127 46.61 8.50 -85.33
N THR A 128 47.90 8.24 -85.57
CA THR A 128 48.98 9.24 -85.57
C THR A 128 50.06 8.76 -86.53
N CYS A 129 50.66 9.67 -87.30
CA CYS A 129 51.71 9.31 -88.24
C CYS A 129 52.97 8.72 -87.57
N GLY A 130 53.77 8.00 -88.34
CA GLY A 130 55.07 7.48 -87.89
C GLY A 130 55.05 6.22 -86.99
N ILE A 131 53.89 5.84 -86.41
CA ILE A 131 53.79 4.71 -85.46
C ILE A 131 54.25 3.38 -86.07
N ASN A 132 53.79 3.08 -87.29
CA ASN A 132 54.11 1.82 -87.99
C ASN A 132 55.44 1.87 -88.75
N GLY A 133 56.20 2.96 -88.63
CA GLY A 133 57.42 3.25 -89.39
C GLY A 133 57.34 4.63 -90.08
N PRO A 134 58.44 5.11 -90.69
CA PRO A 134 58.53 6.47 -91.19
C PRO A 134 57.56 6.73 -92.36
N THR A 135 56.64 7.67 -92.15
CA THR A 135 55.62 8.10 -93.13
C THR A 135 56.01 9.45 -93.70
N SER A 136 56.02 9.61 -95.03
CA SER A 136 56.36 10.89 -95.67
C SER A 136 55.11 11.67 -96.02
N TYR A 137 55.02 12.92 -95.56
CA TYR A 137 53.91 13.85 -95.80
C TYR A 137 54.40 15.08 -96.57
N CYS A 138 53.50 15.86 -97.18
CA CYS A 138 53.85 17.01 -98.01
C CYS A 138 52.96 18.23 -97.74
N VAL A 139 53.55 19.38 -97.39
CA VAL A 139 52.81 20.61 -97.07
C VAL A 139 52.29 21.29 -98.35
N GLN A 140 51.03 21.74 -98.33
CA GLN A 140 50.40 22.45 -99.44
C GLN A 140 50.61 23.97 -99.34
N THR A 141 51.70 24.47 -99.94
CA THR A 141 51.97 25.92 -100.04
C THR A 141 51.14 26.59 -101.14
N GLY A 142 50.56 27.77 -100.84
CA GLY A 142 49.59 28.44 -101.70
C GLY A 142 50.14 29.00 -103.03
N HIS A 143 49.57 28.55 -104.14
CA HIS A 143 49.44 29.20 -105.45
C HIS A 143 50.60 30.04 -106.03
N SER A 144 51.87 29.75 -105.72
CA SER A 144 53.04 30.47 -106.28
C SER A 144 54.24 29.58 -106.59
N GLY A 145 54.07 28.58 -107.47
CA GLY A 145 55.13 27.99 -108.31
C GLY A 145 56.32 27.25 -107.64
N VAL A 146 56.45 27.29 -106.31
CA VAL A 146 57.53 26.67 -105.55
C VAL A 146 57.10 25.28 -105.06
N ARG A 147 58.05 24.34 -105.04
CA ARG A 147 57.84 22.89 -104.84
C ARG A 147 57.01 22.59 -103.58
N LYS A 148 56.06 21.64 -103.67
CA LYS A 148 55.51 20.93 -102.49
C LYS A 148 56.71 20.41 -101.68
N VAL A 149 56.92 20.91 -100.47
CA VAL A 149 57.96 20.41 -99.55
C VAL A 149 57.39 19.18 -98.89
N CYS A 150 58.14 18.07 -98.96
CA CYS A 150 57.77 16.82 -98.32
C CYS A 150 58.83 16.48 -97.27
N ASP A 151 58.36 16.06 -96.10
CA ASP A 151 59.16 15.70 -94.95
C ASP A 151 58.80 14.27 -94.47
N ILE A 152 59.33 13.87 -93.31
CA ILE A 152 59.13 12.55 -92.72
C ILE A 152 58.58 12.71 -91.29
N CYS A 153 57.48 12.02 -91.00
CA CYS A 153 57.00 11.78 -89.64
C CYS A 153 57.44 10.38 -89.18
N ASP A 154 58.09 10.30 -88.03
CA ASP A 154 58.55 9.07 -87.39
C ASP A 154 58.40 9.22 -85.86
N SER A 155 57.44 8.49 -85.26
CA SER A 155 57.12 8.64 -83.83
C SER A 155 58.22 8.12 -82.89
N ARG A 156 59.33 7.60 -83.44
CA ARG A 156 60.49 7.08 -82.70
C ARG A 156 61.63 8.10 -82.62
N VAL A 157 61.52 9.23 -83.30
CA VAL A 157 62.49 10.33 -83.30
C VAL A 157 61.77 11.62 -82.96
N GLU A 158 62.02 12.16 -81.76
CA GLU A 158 61.28 13.29 -81.18
C GLU A 158 61.17 14.51 -82.13
N ALA A 159 62.24 14.85 -82.84
CA ALA A 159 62.28 15.95 -83.82
C ALA A 159 61.44 15.72 -85.10
N TYR A 160 60.90 14.52 -85.30
CA TYR A 160 60.02 14.12 -86.40
C TYR A 160 58.71 13.50 -85.90
N ALA A 161 58.39 13.65 -84.62
CA ALA A 161 57.21 13.06 -83.99
C ALA A 161 56.09 14.11 -83.85
N HIS A 162 54.86 13.69 -84.14
CA HIS A 162 53.66 14.52 -83.98
C HIS A 162 52.66 13.87 -83.00
N PRO A 163 53.05 13.65 -81.73
CA PRO A 163 52.25 12.92 -80.74
C PRO A 163 50.97 13.67 -80.33
N PRO A 164 49.96 12.97 -79.79
CA PRO A 164 48.70 13.57 -79.31
C PRO A 164 48.85 14.58 -78.17
N ALA A 165 49.99 14.60 -77.47
CA ALA A 165 50.29 15.59 -76.44
C ALA A 165 50.35 17.02 -77.01
N TYR A 166 50.69 17.17 -78.30
CA TYR A 166 50.68 18.46 -79.02
C TYR A 166 49.28 18.91 -79.46
N LEU A 167 48.23 18.40 -78.81
CA LEU A 167 46.86 18.92 -78.88
C LEU A 167 46.53 19.82 -77.68
N THR A 168 47.24 19.67 -76.56
CA THR A 168 46.84 20.21 -75.25
C THR A 168 48.00 20.83 -74.45
N ASP A 169 49.17 20.95 -75.08
CA ASP A 169 50.36 21.62 -74.55
C ASP A 169 50.23 23.16 -74.64
N PHE A 170 51.31 23.86 -74.29
CA PHE A 170 51.36 25.32 -74.33
C PHE A 170 51.61 25.82 -75.76
N ASN A 171 50.54 25.98 -76.55
CA ASN A 171 50.61 26.49 -77.92
C ASN A 171 51.27 27.90 -77.98
N ASN A 172 52.51 27.94 -78.47
CA ASN A 172 53.27 29.16 -78.68
C ASN A 172 53.31 29.49 -80.17
N ALA A 173 52.73 30.63 -80.57
CA ALA A 173 52.66 31.06 -81.97
C ALA A 173 54.03 31.27 -82.66
N ASN A 174 55.14 31.31 -81.91
CA ASN A 174 56.50 31.40 -82.47
C ASN A 174 57.19 30.03 -82.64
N ASN A 175 56.65 28.97 -82.04
CA ASN A 175 57.18 27.60 -82.11
C ASN A 175 56.01 26.61 -81.97
N GLU A 176 55.23 26.51 -83.04
CA GLU A 176 53.96 25.78 -83.06
C GLU A 176 54.19 24.25 -83.16
N THR A 177 53.83 23.55 -82.09
CA THR A 177 53.69 22.09 -82.01
C THR A 177 52.38 21.64 -82.66
N TRP A 178 52.30 20.39 -83.17
CA TRP A 178 51.04 19.81 -83.65
C TRP A 178 51.03 18.27 -83.64
N TRP A 179 49.86 17.69 -83.36
CA TRP A 179 49.55 16.29 -83.66
C TRP A 179 49.21 16.13 -85.15
N GLN A 180 49.55 14.98 -85.75
CA GLN A 180 49.33 14.70 -87.17
C GLN A 180 48.90 13.25 -87.45
N SER A 181 47.91 13.07 -88.33
CA SER A 181 47.48 11.76 -88.82
C SER A 181 48.39 11.19 -89.92
N ASP A 182 48.24 9.89 -90.20
CA ASP A 182 48.65 9.30 -91.48
C ASP A 182 48.00 10.03 -92.67
N THR A 183 48.60 9.91 -93.85
CA THR A 183 48.12 10.61 -95.05
C THR A 183 47.14 9.76 -95.86
N MET A 184 46.49 10.39 -96.85
CA MET A 184 45.64 9.69 -97.82
C MET A 184 46.39 8.60 -98.61
N ASN A 185 47.73 8.68 -98.71
CA ASN A 185 48.56 7.65 -99.35
C ASN A 185 48.61 6.34 -98.53
N GLU A 186 48.45 6.42 -97.22
CA GLU A 186 48.38 5.28 -96.29
C GLU A 186 46.94 4.78 -96.08
N GLY A 187 45.97 5.35 -96.82
CA GLY A 187 44.55 4.95 -96.78
C GLY A 187 43.65 5.84 -95.93
N MET A 188 44.13 6.98 -95.43
CA MET A 188 43.32 7.90 -94.64
C MET A 188 42.38 8.74 -95.51
N GLN A 189 41.22 8.18 -95.84
CA GLN A 189 40.12 8.83 -96.59
C GLN A 189 38.78 8.19 -96.22
N TYR A 190 37.69 8.95 -96.39
CA TYR A 190 36.30 8.49 -96.24
C TYR A 190 36.08 7.14 -96.98
N PRO A 191 35.54 6.10 -96.32
CA PRO A 191 34.78 6.15 -95.06
C PRO A 191 35.62 6.06 -93.76
N ASN A 192 36.95 5.98 -93.82
CA ASN A 192 37.78 5.94 -92.62
C ASN A 192 37.72 7.28 -91.86
N SER A 193 37.53 7.22 -90.54
CA SER A 193 37.46 8.38 -89.65
C SER A 193 38.50 8.30 -88.53
N ILE A 194 38.84 9.46 -87.94
CA ILE A 194 39.70 9.56 -86.76
C ILE A 194 38.90 10.12 -85.60
N ASN A 195 38.95 9.46 -84.45
CA ASN A 195 38.41 9.97 -83.20
C ASN A 195 39.55 10.55 -82.36
N LEU A 196 39.37 11.78 -81.88
CA LEU A 196 40.15 12.42 -80.82
C LEU A 196 39.25 12.48 -79.59
N THR A 197 39.54 11.70 -78.55
CA THR A 197 38.72 11.59 -77.33
C THR A 197 39.47 12.20 -76.15
N LEU A 198 38.89 13.23 -75.56
CA LEU A 198 39.37 13.92 -74.37
C LEU A 198 38.48 13.55 -73.18
N ARG A 199 39.08 13.10 -72.08
CA ARG A 199 38.39 12.84 -70.81
C ARG A 199 38.76 13.94 -69.83
N LEU A 200 37.77 14.62 -69.25
CA LEU A 200 38.00 15.80 -68.39
C LEU A 200 38.23 15.43 -66.91
N GLY A 201 38.04 14.15 -66.52
CA GLY A 201 38.20 13.67 -65.15
C GLY A 201 37.10 14.10 -64.15
N LYS A 202 36.29 15.10 -64.53
CA LYS A 202 35.07 15.57 -63.86
C LYS A 202 34.12 16.18 -64.90
N THR A 203 32.87 16.42 -64.52
CA THR A 203 31.87 17.25 -65.22
C THR A 203 32.24 18.74 -65.24
N PHE A 204 32.14 19.35 -66.42
CA PHE A 204 32.34 20.79 -66.63
C PHE A 204 31.17 21.39 -67.41
N ASP A 205 30.80 22.62 -67.08
CA ASP A 205 29.88 23.44 -67.85
C ASP A 205 30.67 24.15 -68.97
N ILE A 206 30.62 23.57 -70.16
CA ILE A 206 31.43 23.99 -71.30
C ILE A 206 30.80 25.16 -72.04
N THR A 207 31.53 26.25 -72.18
CA THR A 207 31.14 27.41 -72.98
C THR A 207 31.57 27.27 -74.44
N TYR A 208 32.76 26.74 -74.70
CA TYR A 208 33.22 26.48 -76.07
C TYR A 208 34.21 25.32 -76.21
N VAL A 209 34.26 24.76 -77.41
CA VAL A 209 35.33 23.86 -77.89
C VAL A 209 36.03 24.54 -79.08
N ARG A 210 37.36 24.59 -79.06
CA ARG A 210 38.19 25.20 -80.10
C ARG A 210 39.19 24.18 -80.67
N LEU A 211 39.37 24.20 -81.99
CA LEU A 211 40.40 23.43 -82.70
C LEU A 211 41.17 24.34 -83.66
N LYS A 212 42.51 24.38 -83.53
CA LYS A 212 43.41 25.11 -84.44
C LYS A 212 44.11 24.12 -85.38
N PHE A 213 43.85 24.20 -86.68
CA PHE A 213 44.42 23.30 -87.68
C PHE A 213 45.69 23.88 -88.33
N VAL A 214 46.74 23.06 -88.42
CA VAL A 214 47.94 23.31 -89.23
C VAL A 214 47.73 22.82 -90.67
N SER A 215 46.92 21.76 -90.86
CA SER A 215 46.39 21.35 -92.17
C SER A 215 45.25 22.26 -92.63
N PRO A 216 44.72 22.09 -93.86
CA PRO A 216 43.37 22.52 -94.18
C PRO A 216 42.35 21.86 -93.23
N ARG A 217 41.20 22.52 -93.04
CA ARG A 217 40.10 21.99 -92.20
C ARG A 217 39.39 20.81 -92.89
N PRO A 218 38.74 19.89 -92.13
CA PRO A 218 37.96 18.81 -92.73
C PRO A 218 36.76 19.34 -93.54
N GLU A 219 36.37 18.63 -94.60
CA GLU A 219 35.09 18.89 -95.27
C GLU A 219 33.94 18.50 -94.34
N SER A 220 34.09 17.37 -93.65
CA SER A 220 33.13 16.86 -92.68
C SER A 220 33.80 16.37 -91.40
N PHE A 221 33.22 16.74 -90.26
CA PHE A 221 33.55 16.23 -88.92
C PHE A 221 32.36 16.39 -87.95
N VAL A 222 32.42 15.76 -86.78
CA VAL A 222 31.39 15.83 -85.73
C VAL A 222 32.05 16.04 -84.36
N ILE A 223 31.44 16.86 -83.52
CA ILE A 223 31.73 16.97 -82.09
C ILE A 223 30.65 16.19 -81.35
N PHE A 224 31.05 15.23 -80.52
CA PHE A 224 30.21 14.52 -79.55
C PHE A 224 30.64 14.86 -78.12
N LYS A 225 29.74 14.63 -77.17
CA LYS A 225 30.05 14.63 -75.74
C LYS A 225 29.46 13.41 -75.02
N LYS A 226 29.89 13.21 -73.78
CA LYS A 226 29.13 12.50 -72.74
C LYS A 226 28.82 13.45 -71.59
N THR A 227 27.67 13.30 -70.93
CA THR A 227 27.38 14.03 -69.69
C THR A 227 28.07 13.35 -68.51
N ARG A 228 27.97 12.02 -68.40
CA ARG A 228 28.65 11.14 -67.43
C ARG A 228 29.49 10.07 -68.15
N PRO A 229 30.56 9.50 -67.54
CA PRO A 229 31.44 8.54 -68.21
C PRO A 229 30.76 7.28 -68.77
N ASP A 230 29.66 6.83 -68.16
CA ASP A 230 28.90 5.64 -68.60
C ASP A 230 27.86 5.93 -69.69
N ASP A 231 27.58 7.20 -69.99
CA ASP A 231 26.54 7.59 -70.97
C ASP A 231 26.90 7.18 -72.41
N GLU A 232 25.89 7.11 -73.27
CA GLU A 232 26.12 7.00 -74.72
C GLU A 232 26.66 8.31 -75.32
N TRP A 233 27.38 8.18 -76.45
CA TRP A 233 27.99 9.33 -77.13
C TRP A 233 26.94 10.16 -77.88
N ILE A 234 26.50 11.25 -77.27
CA ILE A 234 25.52 12.16 -77.87
C ILE A 234 26.19 13.21 -78.78
N PRO A 235 25.65 13.45 -79.99
CA PRO A 235 26.18 14.45 -80.89
C PRO A 235 25.90 15.85 -80.34
N TRP A 236 26.88 16.73 -80.46
CA TRP A 236 26.84 18.09 -79.91
C TRP A 236 26.81 19.14 -81.03
N GLN A 237 27.63 18.93 -82.08
CA GLN A 237 27.64 19.76 -83.28
C GLN A 237 28.18 18.99 -84.50
N TYR A 238 27.54 19.15 -85.65
CA TYR A 238 28.00 18.63 -86.94
C TYR A 238 28.55 19.76 -87.82
N TYR A 239 29.62 19.45 -88.55
CA TYR A 239 30.14 20.32 -89.60
C TYR A 239 30.29 19.51 -90.89
N SER A 240 29.72 20.02 -91.98
CA SER A 240 29.79 19.38 -93.29
C SER A 240 29.46 20.39 -94.40
N GLY A 241 30.23 20.39 -95.49
CA GLY A 241 29.81 21.04 -96.74
C GLY A 241 28.62 20.34 -97.39
N SER A 242 28.26 19.16 -96.91
CA SER A 242 27.32 18.22 -97.51
C SER A 242 26.38 17.55 -96.46
N CYS A 243 25.97 18.29 -95.42
CA CYS A 243 25.17 17.84 -94.27
C CYS A 243 24.14 16.74 -94.56
N ARG A 244 23.26 16.97 -95.54
CA ARG A 244 22.13 16.06 -95.84
C ARG A 244 22.57 14.73 -96.45
N SER A 245 23.66 14.69 -97.20
CA SER A 245 24.18 13.45 -97.80
C SER A 245 25.22 12.74 -96.92
N THR A 246 25.91 13.48 -96.04
CA THR A 246 26.96 12.91 -95.19
C THR A 246 26.43 12.47 -93.82
N TYR A 247 25.46 13.17 -93.25
CA TYR A 247 24.86 12.85 -91.93
C TYR A 247 23.34 12.69 -91.94
N GLY A 248 22.66 12.91 -93.08
CA GLY A 248 21.19 12.87 -93.15
C GLY A 248 20.47 14.10 -92.59
N ILE A 249 21.21 15.03 -91.98
CA ILE A 249 20.68 16.18 -91.22
C ILE A 249 20.47 17.40 -92.16
N GLN A 250 19.41 18.17 -91.91
CA GLN A 250 19.18 19.45 -92.59
C GLN A 250 20.16 20.52 -92.10
N GLU A 251 20.78 21.26 -93.02
CA GLU A 251 21.69 22.35 -92.67
C GLU A 251 20.95 23.54 -92.04
N LYS A 252 21.52 24.10 -90.96
CA LYS A 252 21.01 25.24 -90.18
C LYS A 252 19.50 25.16 -89.93
N ALA A 253 19.05 24.08 -89.30
CA ALA A 253 17.67 23.98 -88.80
C ALA A 253 17.45 24.97 -87.65
N PRO A 254 16.25 25.53 -87.46
CA PRO A 254 15.98 26.45 -86.36
C PRO A 254 16.02 25.71 -85.02
N ILE A 255 16.68 26.30 -84.02
CA ILE A 255 16.56 25.88 -82.61
C ILE A 255 15.29 26.55 -82.07
N LEU A 256 14.39 25.76 -81.48
CA LEU A 256 13.10 26.23 -81.00
C LEU A 256 13.07 26.26 -79.46
N PRO A 257 12.43 27.26 -78.83
CA PRO A 257 12.24 27.29 -77.37
C PRO A 257 11.60 25.98 -76.87
N GLY A 258 12.13 25.44 -75.77
CA GLY A 258 11.68 24.17 -75.21
C GLY A 258 12.18 22.90 -75.93
N ASN A 259 12.89 23.03 -77.06
CA ASN A 259 13.66 21.93 -77.67
C ASN A 259 15.07 22.42 -78.02
N GLU A 260 15.76 22.96 -77.01
CA GLU A 260 17.05 23.63 -77.17
C GLU A 260 18.27 22.70 -77.02
N ALA A 261 18.07 21.44 -76.62
CA ALA A 261 19.11 20.41 -76.48
C ALA A 261 19.42 19.67 -77.80
N VAL A 262 19.42 20.39 -78.94
CA VAL A 262 19.61 19.81 -80.29
C VAL A 262 20.94 20.22 -80.93
N ALA A 263 21.63 19.25 -81.53
CA ALA A 263 22.83 19.46 -82.34
C ALA A 263 22.47 19.93 -83.75
N GLN A 264 23.22 20.92 -84.27
CA GLN A 264 23.00 21.48 -85.61
C GLN A 264 24.03 20.95 -86.62
N CYS A 265 23.75 21.13 -87.91
CA CYS A 265 24.74 20.92 -88.98
C CYS A 265 24.94 22.22 -89.79
N THR A 266 26.19 22.61 -90.04
CA THR A 266 26.55 23.85 -90.75
C THR A 266 27.81 23.67 -91.61
N ARG A 267 27.88 24.36 -92.75
CA ARG A 267 29.07 24.41 -93.62
C ARG A 267 30.18 25.36 -93.14
N GLU A 268 29.96 26.10 -92.06
CA GLU A 268 30.68 27.34 -91.72
C GLU A 268 32.20 27.20 -91.56
N PHE A 269 32.67 26.04 -91.11
CA PHE A 269 34.09 25.72 -90.99
C PHE A 269 34.54 24.55 -91.89
N SER A 270 33.70 24.16 -92.85
CA SER A 270 33.95 23.07 -93.80
C SER A 270 34.66 23.52 -95.09
N ASP A 271 34.93 24.80 -95.27
CA ASP A 271 35.71 25.30 -96.42
C ASP A 271 37.22 25.02 -96.24
N ILE A 272 37.88 24.65 -97.34
CA ILE A 272 39.31 24.33 -97.46
C ILE A 272 40.20 25.54 -97.16
N SER A 273 39.68 26.76 -97.31
CA SER A 273 40.35 28.00 -96.92
C SER A 273 40.16 28.28 -95.41
N PRO A 274 41.20 28.67 -94.65
CA PRO A 274 42.61 28.75 -95.05
C PRO A 274 43.31 27.38 -95.02
N LEU A 275 44.37 27.23 -95.82
CA LEU A 275 45.13 25.98 -95.94
C LEU A 275 46.00 25.65 -94.71
N THR A 276 46.18 26.61 -93.81
CA THR A 276 46.88 26.46 -92.53
C THR A 276 46.42 27.58 -91.57
N GLY A 277 46.56 27.37 -90.26
CA GLY A 277 46.02 28.28 -89.25
C GLY A 277 44.48 28.29 -89.18
N GLY A 278 43.84 27.22 -89.67
CA GLY A 278 42.38 27.11 -89.74
C GLY A 278 41.77 26.95 -88.36
N ASN A 279 41.24 28.03 -87.79
CA ASN A 279 40.56 27.99 -86.50
C ASN A 279 39.09 27.54 -86.65
N ILE A 280 38.61 26.75 -85.70
CA ILE A 280 37.24 26.26 -85.55
C ILE A 280 36.84 26.52 -84.10
N ALA A 281 35.76 27.28 -83.88
CA ALA A 281 35.21 27.54 -82.56
C ALA A 281 33.74 27.15 -82.52
N PHE A 282 33.40 26.17 -81.68
CA PHE A 282 32.03 25.78 -81.38
C PHE A 282 31.62 26.39 -80.03
N SER A 283 30.69 27.35 -80.05
CA SER A 283 30.07 27.90 -78.84
C SER A 283 28.82 27.10 -78.49
N THR A 284 28.74 26.61 -77.25
CA THR A 284 27.69 25.65 -76.85
C THR A 284 26.30 26.29 -76.79
N LEU A 285 26.22 27.57 -76.37
CA LEU A 285 24.98 28.34 -76.19
C LEU A 285 24.59 29.18 -77.42
N GLU A 286 25.38 29.16 -78.50
CA GLU A 286 25.12 29.98 -79.69
C GLU A 286 23.78 29.61 -80.37
N GLY A 287 22.98 30.64 -80.67
CA GLY A 287 21.68 30.49 -81.31
C GLY A 287 20.55 29.91 -80.45
N ARG A 288 20.75 29.72 -79.13
CA ARG A 288 19.76 29.11 -78.23
C ARG A 288 18.93 30.17 -77.50
N PRO A 289 17.59 30.24 -77.70
CA PRO A 289 16.73 31.26 -77.11
C PRO A 289 16.88 31.47 -75.59
N SER A 290 17.01 30.41 -74.81
CA SER A 290 17.08 30.48 -73.34
C SER A 290 18.47 30.86 -72.81
N SER A 291 19.47 31.15 -73.67
CA SER A 291 20.84 31.48 -73.24
C SER A 291 20.94 32.70 -72.32
N GLN A 292 19.98 33.65 -72.43
CA GLN A 292 19.90 34.84 -71.56
C GLN A 292 19.33 34.53 -70.16
N ASN A 293 18.72 33.36 -69.97
CA ASN A 293 18.21 32.88 -68.69
C ASN A 293 18.71 31.45 -68.40
N PHE A 294 20.01 31.23 -68.63
CA PHE A 294 20.68 29.95 -68.45
C PHE A 294 20.49 29.36 -67.04
N GLU A 295 20.42 30.21 -66.01
CA GLU A 295 20.33 29.79 -64.59
C GLU A 295 18.97 29.19 -64.21
N GLU A 296 17.91 29.55 -64.91
CA GLU A 296 16.56 28.99 -64.73
C GLU A 296 16.26 27.91 -65.80
N SER A 297 17.25 27.55 -66.64
CA SER A 297 17.10 26.61 -67.78
C SER A 297 17.92 25.33 -67.59
N GLU A 298 17.36 24.35 -66.87
CA GLU A 298 17.88 22.99 -66.68
C GLU A 298 18.32 22.34 -68.02
N THR A 299 17.48 22.47 -69.06
CA THR A 299 17.76 21.97 -70.42
C THR A 299 19.05 22.54 -71.03
N LEU A 300 19.41 23.80 -70.73
CA LEU A 300 20.67 24.39 -71.19
C LEU A 300 21.85 24.05 -70.29
N GLN A 301 21.63 23.90 -68.97
CA GLN A 301 22.67 23.44 -68.03
C GLN A 301 23.16 22.04 -68.43
N ASP A 302 22.25 21.10 -68.67
CA ASP A 302 22.61 19.77 -69.16
C ASP A 302 23.09 19.77 -70.63
N TRP A 303 22.72 20.76 -71.44
CA TRP A 303 23.30 20.93 -72.78
C TRP A 303 24.78 21.35 -72.74
N VAL A 304 25.20 22.19 -71.79
CA VAL A 304 26.61 22.60 -71.65
C VAL A 304 27.46 21.60 -70.84
N THR A 305 26.86 20.81 -69.94
CA THR A 305 27.58 19.83 -69.12
C THR A 305 28.26 18.77 -69.97
N ALA A 306 29.56 18.55 -69.80
CA ALA A 306 30.29 17.43 -70.39
C ALA A 306 31.35 16.86 -69.43
N SER A 307 31.62 15.55 -69.51
CA SER A 307 32.74 14.87 -68.81
C SER A 307 33.73 14.20 -69.77
N GLU A 308 33.27 13.79 -70.95
CA GLU A 308 34.13 13.40 -72.07
C GLU A 308 33.69 14.14 -73.36
N ILE A 309 34.64 14.47 -74.22
CA ILE A 309 34.41 15.13 -75.53
C ILE A 309 35.13 14.32 -76.61
N ARG A 310 34.47 14.09 -77.75
CA ARG A 310 35.06 13.39 -78.90
C ARG A 310 34.88 14.18 -80.18
N ILE A 311 36.00 14.43 -80.87
CA ILE A 311 36.01 14.96 -82.23
C ILE A 311 36.18 13.79 -83.21
N MET A 312 35.19 13.57 -84.09
CA MET A 312 35.27 12.57 -85.16
C MET A 312 35.50 13.26 -86.50
N LEU A 313 36.72 13.16 -87.04
CA LEU A 313 37.10 13.67 -88.35
C LEU A 313 36.71 12.64 -89.43
N THR A 314 35.84 12.99 -90.39
CA THR A 314 35.21 12.00 -91.30
C THR A 314 35.54 12.16 -92.79
N ARG A 315 35.79 13.39 -93.27
CA ARG A 315 36.22 13.62 -94.66
C ARG A 315 37.21 14.78 -94.75
N MET A 316 38.29 14.61 -95.52
CA MET A 316 39.24 15.68 -95.82
C MET A 316 38.69 16.60 -96.91
N ASN A 317 39.06 17.88 -96.88
CA ASN A 317 38.91 18.75 -98.04
C ASN A 317 40.01 18.44 -99.07
N THR A 318 39.65 18.34 -100.34
CA THR A 318 40.57 18.08 -101.46
C THR A 318 40.38 19.10 -102.59
N PHE A 319 41.36 19.21 -103.49
CA PHE A 319 41.26 20.04 -104.69
C PHE A 319 40.74 19.27 -105.92
N GLY A 320 40.41 17.97 -105.78
CA GLY A 320 40.06 17.08 -106.88
C GLY A 320 41.25 16.44 -107.60
N ASP A 321 42.49 16.70 -107.15
CA ASP A 321 43.71 16.09 -107.70
C ASP A 321 43.98 14.66 -107.17
N GLU A 322 43.29 14.24 -106.11
CA GLU A 322 43.36 12.86 -105.58
C GLU A 322 42.89 11.80 -106.60
N VAL A 323 42.05 12.20 -107.56
CA VAL A 323 41.53 11.34 -108.65
C VAL A 323 42.66 10.73 -109.48
N PHE A 324 43.80 11.44 -109.61
CA PHE A 324 44.97 10.96 -110.36
C PHE A 324 45.82 9.93 -109.61
N ARG A 325 45.57 9.71 -108.30
CA ARG A 325 46.28 8.76 -107.43
C ARG A 325 47.81 8.90 -107.40
N ASP A 326 48.34 10.10 -107.64
CA ASP A 326 49.77 10.38 -107.50
C ASP A 326 50.16 10.37 -106.00
N ALA A 327 51.16 9.58 -105.63
CA ALA A 327 51.60 9.44 -104.24
C ALA A 327 52.02 10.78 -103.59
N LYS A 328 52.53 11.77 -104.34
CA LYS A 328 52.85 13.12 -103.83
C LYS A 328 51.63 14.02 -103.67
N VAL A 329 50.53 13.70 -104.34
CA VAL A 329 49.23 14.34 -104.10
C VAL A 329 48.59 13.74 -102.84
N LEU A 330 48.51 12.42 -102.77
CA LEU A 330 47.89 11.73 -101.63
C LEU A 330 48.64 12.00 -100.30
N ARG A 331 49.98 12.09 -100.33
CA ARG A 331 50.80 12.51 -99.17
C ARG A 331 50.61 13.96 -98.73
N SER A 332 49.92 14.78 -99.53
CA SER A 332 49.59 16.16 -99.18
C SER A 332 48.20 16.34 -98.59
N TYR A 333 47.53 15.24 -98.22
CA TYR A 333 46.26 15.22 -97.50
C TYR A 333 46.38 14.39 -96.23
N TYR A 334 46.28 15.06 -95.09
CA TYR A 334 46.34 14.55 -93.73
C TYR A 334 45.65 15.56 -92.80
N TYR A 335 45.33 15.16 -91.57
CA TYR A 335 44.87 16.08 -90.54
C TYR A 335 46.04 16.48 -89.64
N ALA A 336 46.16 17.77 -89.32
CA ALA A 336 47.12 18.28 -88.34
C ALA A 336 46.50 19.39 -87.48
N ILE A 337 46.60 19.27 -86.16
CA ILE A 337 45.97 20.15 -85.16
C ILE A 337 47.02 20.52 -84.10
N SER A 338 47.09 21.79 -83.74
CA SER A 338 48.07 22.38 -82.82
C SER A 338 47.49 22.91 -81.51
N ASP A 339 46.16 22.97 -81.39
CA ASP A 339 45.46 23.34 -80.15
C ASP A 339 44.04 22.77 -80.16
N PHE A 340 43.67 22.11 -79.08
CA PHE A 340 42.35 21.59 -78.75
C PHE A 340 41.95 22.13 -77.37
N ALA A 341 41.57 23.42 -77.33
CA ALA A 341 41.12 24.09 -76.11
C ALA A 341 39.62 23.86 -75.84
N VAL A 342 39.27 23.65 -74.57
CA VAL A 342 37.90 23.46 -74.08
C VAL A 342 37.66 24.46 -72.95
N GLY A 343 36.96 25.56 -73.25
CA GLY A 343 36.69 26.62 -72.29
C GLY A 343 35.43 26.35 -71.48
N GLY A 344 35.53 26.26 -70.16
CA GLY A 344 34.39 26.00 -69.27
C GLY A 344 34.67 26.26 -67.80
N ARG A 345 33.67 26.00 -66.95
CA ARG A 345 33.78 26.02 -65.48
C ARG A 345 33.54 24.61 -64.93
N CYS A 346 34.15 24.31 -63.78
CA CYS A 346 33.96 23.04 -63.08
C CYS A 346 32.51 22.95 -62.54
N LYS A 347 31.73 21.91 -62.88
CA LYS A 347 30.28 21.87 -62.53
C LYS A 347 30.09 21.58 -61.05
N CYS A 348 29.64 22.58 -60.30
CA CYS A 348 29.37 22.50 -58.86
C CYS A 348 27.99 23.05 -58.45
N ASN A 349 27.07 23.16 -59.42
CA ASN A 349 25.65 23.51 -59.24
C ASN A 349 25.34 24.82 -58.46
N GLY A 350 26.34 25.68 -58.21
CA GLY A 350 26.19 26.92 -57.43
C GLY A 350 26.61 26.83 -55.95
N HIS A 351 27.18 25.70 -55.52
CA HIS A 351 27.51 25.40 -54.11
C HIS A 351 29.00 25.13 -53.86
N ALA A 352 29.90 25.55 -54.75
CA ALA A 352 31.35 25.55 -54.48
C ALA A 352 32.07 26.69 -55.19
N SER A 353 33.04 27.28 -54.49
CA SER A 353 33.93 28.33 -55.01
C SER A 353 35.14 27.76 -55.76
N GLU A 354 35.57 26.52 -55.47
CA GLU A 354 36.71 25.87 -56.15
C GLU A 354 36.52 24.34 -56.31
N CYS A 355 37.35 23.76 -57.20
CA CYS A 355 37.47 22.33 -57.41
C CYS A 355 38.86 21.83 -56.99
N VAL A 356 38.89 20.72 -56.27
CA VAL A 356 40.07 20.15 -55.61
C VAL A 356 40.26 18.68 -56.02
N LYS A 357 41.47 18.14 -55.86
CA LYS A 357 41.72 16.69 -55.98
C LYS A 357 41.04 15.94 -54.82
N SER A 358 40.39 14.82 -55.10
CA SER A 358 39.77 13.96 -54.08
C SER A 358 40.84 13.38 -53.16
N THR A 359 40.62 13.50 -51.86
CA THR A 359 41.53 13.01 -50.80
C THR A 359 41.03 11.73 -50.13
N GLY A 360 39.80 11.28 -50.45
CA GLY A 360 39.11 10.19 -49.74
C GLY A 360 38.79 8.94 -50.59
N ASP A 361 38.56 9.09 -51.89
CA ASP A 361 38.00 8.00 -52.72
C ASP A 361 39.03 6.93 -53.14
N GLY A 362 40.33 7.19 -52.97
CA GLY A 362 41.42 6.36 -53.49
C GLY A 362 41.76 6.59 -54.98
N GLU A 363 40.92 7.32 -55.72
CA GLU A 363 41.19 7.80 -57.08
C GLU A 363 41.57 9.30 -57.08
N ASP A 364 42.63 9.66 -57.79
CA ASP A 364 43.07 11.06 -57.96
C ASP A 364 42.23 11.80 -59.03
N ARG A 365 40.94 11.95 -58.72
CA ARG A 365 39.93 12.66 -59.55
C ARG A 365 39.64 14.05 -59.00
N LEU A 366 39.17 14.95 -59.87
CA LEU A 366 38.74 16.29 -59.47
C LEU A 366 37.31 16.25 -58.90
N VAL A 367 37.05 16.98 -57.80
CA VAL A 367 35.75 17.10 -57.13
C VAL A 367 35.53 18.55 -56.68
N CYS A 368 34.27 18.97 -56.51
CA CYS A 368 33.96 20.28 -55.92
C CYS A 368 34.30 20.30 -54.41
N ARG A 369 34.77 21.44 -53.87
CA ARG A 369 34.70 21.67 -52.42
C ARG A 369 33.31 22.19 -52.07
N CYS A 370 32.39 21.27 -51.81
CA CYS A 370 30.99 21.61 -51.55
C CYS A 370 30.79 22.37 -50.23
N GLU A 371 30.02 23.44 -50.31
CA GLU A 371 29.55 24.29 -49.21
C GLU A 371 28.00 24.21 -49.17
N HIS A 372 27.29 25.18 -48.56
CA HIS A 372 25.81 25.20 -48.51
C HIS A 372 25.14 23.92 -47.95
N ASN A 373 25.86 23.18 -47.09
CA ASN A 373 25.49 21.86 -46.57
C ASN A 373 25.21 20.79 -47.65
N THR A 374 25.84 20.92 -48.82
CA THR A 374 25.76 19.96 -49.93
C THR A 374 26.92 18.96 -49.94
N MET A 375 26.76 17.88 -50.70
CA MET A 375 27.77 16.84 -50.94
C MET A 375 27.61 16.22 -52.34
N GLY A 376 28.49 15.27 -52.68
CA GLY A 376 28.60 14.68 -54.01
C GLY A 376 29.76 15.30 -54.81
N ALA A 377 30.13 14.69 -55.92
CA ALA A 377 31.25 15.18 -56.75
C ALA A 377 30.95 16.53 -57.40
N ASP A 378 29.65 16.84 -57.59
CA ASP A 378 29.11 18.02 -58.27
C ASP A 378 28.28 18.90 -57.31
N CYS A 379 28.30 18.62 -56.01
CA CYS A 379 27.43 19.22 -55.00
C CYS A 379 25.93 19.02 -55.31
N ASP A 380 25.61 17.84 -55.84
CA ASP A 380 24.31 17.41 -56.36
C ASP A 380 23.33 16.86 -55.30
N GLN A 381 23.76 16.78 -54.04
CA GLN A 381 23.02 16.14 -52.94
C GLN A 381 23.13 16.94 -51.63
N CYS A 382 22.17 16.78 -50.71
CA CYS A 382 22.26 17.32 -49.35
C CYS A 382 23.08 16.41 -48.42
N LEU A 383 23.77 16.99 -47.43
CA LEU A 383 24.40 16.23 -46.36
C LEU A 383 23.36 15.41 -45.56
N PRO A 384 23.72 14.24 -44.97
CA PRO A 384 22.74 13.27 -44.44
C PRO A 384 21.82 13.71 -43.28
N PHE A 385 22.06 14.90 -42.69
CA PHE A 385 21.21 15.51 -41.67
C PHE A 385 20.48 16.79 -42.15
N TYR A 386 20.71 17.18 -43.40
CA TYR A 386 20.24 18.45 -43.97
C TYR A 386 19.11 18.24 -44.98
N ASN A 387 18.21 17.30 -44.66
CA ASN A 387 17.12 16.85 -45.53
C ASN A 387 15.76 17.47 -45.15
N ASP A 388 15.74 18.67 -44.56
CA ASP A 388 14.47 19.33 -44.19
C ASP A 388 13.72 19.91 -45.40
N ARG A 389 14.42 20.16 -46.52
CA ARG A 389 13.81 20.52 -47.81
C ARG A 389 14.54 19.82 -48.97
N PRO A 390 13.93 19.70 -50.16
CA PRO A 390 14.62 19.13 -51.33
C PRO A 390 15.84 19.95 -51.74
N TRP A 391 16.87 19.27 -52.23
CA TRP A 391 18.02 19.90 -52.88
C TRP A 391 17.59 20.67 -54.14
N ARG A 392 18.20 21.84 -54.38
CA ARG A 392 18.02 22.67 -55.58
C ARG A 392 19.34 23.38 -55.91
N VAL A 393 19.58 23.65 -57.20
CA VAL A 393 20.76 24.42 -57.66
C VAL A 393 20.79 25.85 -57.10
N GLY A 394 22.00 26.36 -56.85
CA GLY A 394 22.23 27.76 -56.50
C GLY A 394 21.99 28.69 -57.70
N THR A 395 21.18 29.74 -57.49
CA THR A 395 20.79 30.75 -58.49
C THR A 395 21.33 32.15 -58.11
N ALA A 396 21.32 33.12 -59.01
CA ALA A 396 21.68 34.52 -58.67
C ALA A 396 20.77 35.22 -57.64
N LYS A 397 19.72 34.55 -57.11
CA LYS A 397 18.79 35.08 -56.09
C LYS A 397 18.80 34.26 -54.79
N GLU A 398 18.88 32.94 -54.92
CA GLU A 398 18.76 31.96 -53.83
C GLU A 398 19.96 30.99 -53.89
N ALA A 399 20.70 30.87 -52.79
CA ALA A 399 21.81 29.90 -52.68
C ALA A 399 21.34 28.44 -52.63
N ASN A 400 20.09 28.22 -52.21
CA ASN A 400 19.44 26.91 -52.09
C ASN A 400 20.23 25.91 -51.23
N GLU A 401 20.72 26.38 -50.08
CA GLU A 401 21.38 25.56 -49.09
C GLU A 401 20.48 24.45 -48.52
N CYS A 402 21.08 23.33 -48.16
CA CYS A 402 20.37 22.24 -47.50
C CYS A 402 20.15 22.61 -46.02
N LEU A 403 18.94 22.35 -45.50
CA LEU A 403 18.52 22.80 -44.16
C LEU A 403 18.51 21.64 -43.15
N PRO A 404 19.04 21.83 -41.92
CA PRO A 404 19.14 20.78 -40.91
C PRO A 404 17.77 20.36 -40.39
N CYS A 405 17.56 19.05 -40.25
CA CYS A 405 16.35 18.50 -39.66
C CYS A 405 16.26 18.83 -38.16
N ASN A 406 15.05 19.14 -37.68
CA ASN A 406 14.80 19.25 -36.24
C ASN A 406 14.52 17.86 -35.64
N CYS A 407 15.46 17.32 -34.87
CA CYS A 407 15.33 16.03 -34.19
C CYS A 407 15.47 16.15 -32.66
N SER A 408 15.12 17.30 -32.06
CA SER A 408 15.21 17.57 -30.61
C SER A 408 16.57 17.28 -29.96
N HIS A 409 17.66 17.29 -30.75
CA HIS A 409 19.01 16.80 -30.40
C HIS A 409 19.12 15.29 -30.04
N LEU A 410 18.07 14.51 -30.30
CA LEU A 410 17.96 13.07 -30.03
C LEU A 410 18.22 12.19 -31.25
N SER A 411 18.40 12.78 -32.44
CA SER A 411 19.00 12.11 -33.60
C SER A 411 19.89 13.06 -34.40
N ASN A 412 20.86 12.49 -35.12
CA ASN A 412 21.70 13.14 -36.12
C ASN A 412 21.47 12.58 -37.54
N ARG A 413 20.34 11.91 -37.78
CA ARG A 413 19.94 11.32 -39.07
C ARG A 413 18.49 11.61 -39.39
N CYS A 414 18.21 11.99 -40.63
CA CYS A 414 16.86 12.19 -41.14
C CYS A 414 16.76 11.89 -42.64
N TYR A 415 15.54 11.66 -43.11
CA TYR A 415 15.20 11.68 -44.53
C TYR A 415 14.17 12.79 -44.81
N PHE A 416 14.02 13.16 -46.08
CA PHE A 416 13.02 14.14 -46.52
C PHE A 416 11.67 13.45 -46.78
N ASP A 417 10.62 13.88 -46.08
CA ASP A 417 9.24 13.45 -46.27
C ASP A 417 8.44 14.53 -47.01
N GLN A 418 8.06 14.21 -48.26
CA GLN A 418 7.28 15.11 -49.13
C GLN A 418 5.90 15.44 -48.54
N ALA A 419 5.23 14.49 -47.88
CA ALA A 419 3.89 14.70 -47.35
C ALA A 419 3.91 15.57 -46.09
N LEU A 420 4.94 15.41 -45.25
CA LEU A 420 5.19 16.32 -44.13
C LEU A 420 5.46 17.75 -44.63
N PHE A 421 6.34 17.89 -45.62
CA PHE A 421 6.72 19.19 -46.20
C PHE A 421 5.53 19.93 -46.83
N GLU A 422 4.64 19.23 -47.55
CA GLU A 422 3.41 19.81 -48.11
C GLU A 422 2.41 20.31 -47.05
N ILE A 423 2.47 19.79 -45.82
CA ILE A 423 1.56 20.15 -44.72
C ILE A 423 2.15 21.25 -43.82
N THR A 424 3.46 21.20 -43.54
CA THR A 424 4.10 22.04 -42.50
C THR A 424 5.12 23.06 -43.05
N GLY A 425 5.63 22.86 -44.28
CA GLY A 425 6.78 23.57 -44.82
C GLY A 425 8.15 23.06 -44.34
N SER A 426 8.18 21.97 -43.56
CA SER A 426 9.38 21.28 -43.06
C SER A 426 9.23 19.77 -43.34
N GLY A 427 10.24 19.17 -43.95
CA GLY A 427 10.22 17.78 -44.43
C GLY A 427 11.12 16.83 -43.65
N GLY A 428 11.87 17.31 -42.66
CA GLY A 428 12.86 16.51 -41.95
C GLY A 428 12.24 15.46 -41.01
N HIS A 429 12.14 14.22 -41.47
CA HIS A 429 11.70 13.08 -40.65
C HIS A 429 12.90 12.36 -40.03
N CYS A 430 12.96 12.32 -38.70
CA CYS A 430 14.10 11.80 -37.95
C CYS A 430 14.07 10.26 -37.84
N ILE A 431 15.26 9.64 -37.85
CA ILE A 431 15.43 8.19 -37.68
C ILE A 431 16.44 7.89 -36.59
N ASP A 432 16.41 6.68 -36.02
CA ASP A 432 17.27 6.25 -34.90
C ASP A 432 17.18 7.15 -33.64
N CYS A 433 15.97 7.58 -33.26
CA CYS A 433 15.73 8.43 -32.08
C CYS A 433 16.29 7.83 -30.78
N ALA A 434 17.11 8.60 -30.07
CA ALA A 434 17.81 8.17 -28.86
C ALA A 434 16.96 8.24 -27.58
N GLY A 435 17.32 7.42 -26.58
CA GLY A 435 16.76 7.48 -25.23
C GLY A 435 15.25 7.21 -25.15
N ASN A 436 14.81 6.14 -25.83
CA ASN A 436 13.42 5.66 -25.83
C ASN A 436 12.40 6.71 -26.32
N THR A 437 12.77 7.54 -27.29
CA THR A 437 11.88 8.51 -27.93
C THR A 437 11.40 8.06 -29.31
N GLN A 438 10.30 8.64 -29.78
CA GLN A 438 9.70 8.42 -31.09
C GLN A 438 9.08 9.72 -31.61
N GLY A 439 8.40 9.67 -32.75
CA GLY A 439 7.78 10.83 -33.40
C GLY A 439 8.67 11.39 -34.51
N VAL A 440 8.15 12.36 -35.25
CA VAL A 440 8.79 12.90 -36.47
C VAL A 440 10.09 13.63 -36.13
N HIS A 441 10.15 14.22 -34.93
CA HIS A 441 11.24 15.04 -34.40
C HIS A 441 11.86 14.44 -33.11
N CYS A 442 11.62 13.15 -32.85
CA CYS A 442 11.97 12.45 -31.59
C CYS A 442 11.33 13.08 -30.34
N GLU A 443 10.15 13.69 -30.51
CA GLU A 443 9.45 14.52 -29.53
C GLU A 443 8.63 13.72 -28.51
N GLU A 444 8.17 12.52 -28.86
CA GLU A 444 7.35 11.64 -28.00
C GLU A 444 8.20 10.59 -27.25
N CYS A 445 7.60 9.89 -26.28
CA CYS A 445 8.17 8.67 -25.73
C CYS A 445 7.71 7.42 -26.50
N ALA A 446 8.61 6.47 -26.71
CA ALA A 446 8.26 5.15 -27.19
C ALA A 446 7.40 4.40 -26.15
N PRO A 447 6.49 3.49 -26.57
CA PRO A 447 5.59 2.77 -25.67
C PRO A 447 6.26 2.13 -24.46
N PHE A 448 5.55 2.13 -23.33
CA PHE A 448 5.98 1.65 -22.01
C PHE A 448 7.08 2.50 -21.35
N ASN A 449 7.25 3.74 -21.82
CA ASN A 449 8.13 4.76 -21.23
C ASN A 449 7.37 6.06 -20.96
N TRP A 450 7.95 6.92 -20.13
CA TRP A 450 7.48 8.28 -19.83
C TRP A 450 8.66 9.26 -19.71
N ARG A 451 8.39 10.56 -19.86
CA ARG A 451 9.40 11.63 -19.72
C ARG A 451 9.19 12.34 -18.39
N ARG A 452 10.23 12.41 -17.57
CA ARG A 452 10.24 13.25 -16.36
C ARG A 452 10.32 14.74 -16.73
N PRO A 453 9.83 15.65 -15.87
CA PRO A 453 10.22 17.06 -15.92
C PRO A 453 11.74 17.21 -16.04
N ASP A 454 12.18 18.18 -16.83
CA ASP A 454 13.58 18.54 -17.11
C ASP A 454 14.47 17.49 -17.82
N GLU A 455 14.05 16.22 -17.94
CA GLU A 455 14.79 15.19 -18.69
C GLU A 455 14.39 15.13 -20.18
N HIS A 456 15.37 15.04 -21.08
CA HIS A 456 15.13 14.95 -22.54
C HIS A 456 14.86 13.51 -23.02
N TYR A 457 15.25 12.51 -22.23
CA TYR A 457 15.07 11.09 -22.53
C TYR A 457 13.84 10.53 -21.82
N CYS A 458 13.30 9.41 -22.31
CA CYS A 458 12.20 8.71 -21.67
C CYS A 458 12.69 7.47 -20.91
N ILE A 459 12.10 7.21 -19.74
CA ILE A 459 12.43 6.10 -18.86
C ILE A 459 11.31 5.06 -18.81
N PRO A 460 11.61 3.76 -18.63
CA PRO A 460 10.58 2.71 -18.59
C PRO A 460 9.61 2.87 -17.42
N CYS A 461 8.34 2.55 -17.63
CA CYS A 461 7.28 2.64 -16.62
C CYS A 461 7.39 1.61 -15.49
N GLN A 462 8.06 0.47 -15.71
CA GLN A 462 8.26 -0.61 -14.72
C GLN A 462 6.97 -1.19 -14.10
N CYS A 463 5.82 -1.05 -14.77
CA CYS A 463 4.54 -1.60 -14.34
C CYS A 463 4.57 -3.12 -14.14
N ASN A 464 3.86 -3.61 -13.12
CA ASN A 464 3.78 -5.03 -12.79
C ASN A 464 2.72 -5.74 -13.67
N GLU A 465 3.14 -6.74 -14.46
CA GLU A 465 2.25 -7.47 -15.40
C GLU A 465 1.02 -8.11 -14.72
N ILE A 466 1.12 -8.47 -13.44
CA ILE A 466 0.04 -9.09 -12.67
C ILE A 466 -0.90 -8.01 -12.10
N GLY A 467 -0.35 -6.94 -11.52
CA GLY A 467 -1.12 -5.92 -10.80
C GLY A 467 -1.60 -4.71 -11.63
N SER A 468 -0.94 -4.38 -12.75
CA SER A 468 -1.34 -3.30 -13.65
C SER A 468 -2.37 -3.74 -14.69
N LEU A 469 -3.19 -2.80 -15.15
CA LEU A 469 -4.16 -2.98 -16.24
C LEU A 469 -3.47 -3.03 -17.61
N ASN A 470 -2.36 -2.31 -17.77
CA ASN A 470 -1.46 -2.35 -18.93
C ASN A 470 -0.07 -1.81 -18.53
N MET A 471 0.90 -1.86 -19.44
CA MET A 471 2.30 -1.53 -19.18
C MET A 471 2.69 -0.06 -19.44
N GLN A 472 1.73 0.79 -19.84
CA GLN A 472 1.93 2.23 -20.01
C GLN A 472 1.48 2.97 -18.75
N CYS A 473 2.38 3.77 -18.21
CA CYS A 473 2.16 4.69 -17.10
C CYS A 473 1.78 6.09 -17.62
N ASP A 474 1.31 6.95 -16.71
CA ASP A 474 1.00 8.35 -17.00
C ASP A 474 2.23 9.28 -16.99
N GLU A 475 2.00 10.59 -17.16
CA GLU A 475 3.03 11.65 -17.17
C GLU A 475 3.82 11.77 -15.84
N SER A 476 3.34 11.16 -14.75
CA SER A 476 4.04 11.10 -13.45
C SER A 476 4.82 9.80 -13.24
N GLY A 477 4.70 8.84 -14.15
CA GLY A 477 5.25 7.49 -14.03
C GLY A 477 4.36 6.52 -13.25
N GLN A 478 3.14 6.92 -12.87
CA GLN A 478 2.21 6.06 -12.14
C GLN A 478 1.57 5.03 -13.09
N CYS A 479 1.67 3.76 -12.75
CA CYS A 479 1.03 2.69 -13.50
C CYS A 479 -0.48 2.58 -13.19
N PRO A 480 -1.33 2.22 -14.16
CA PRO A 480 -2.77 2.06 -13.96
C PRO A 480 -3.07 0.73 -13.26
N CYS A 481 -3.40 0.75 -11.97
CA CYS A 481 -3.55 -0.47 -11.16
C CYS A 481 -4.93 -1.14 -11.28
N LYS A 482 -4.96 -2.46 -11.07
CA LYS A 482 -6.20 -3.26 -10.95
C LYS A 482 -6.93 -2.97 -9.63
N PRO A 483 -8.22 -3.33 -9.51
CA PRO A 483 -8.97 -3.19 -8.26
C PRO A 483 -8.25 -3.82 -7.06
N GLY A 484 -8.14 -3.07 -5.96
CA GLY A 484 -7.46 -3.50 -4.73
C GLY A 484 -5.92 -3.51 -4.79
N VAL A 485 -5.31 -3.12 -5.91
CA VAL A 485 -3.84 -3.01 -6.06
C VAL A 485 -3.40 -1.55 -5.91
N ASP A 486 -2.24 -1.34 -5.29
CA ASP A 486 -1.63 -0.04 -5.00
C ASP A 486 -0.14 0.01 -5.39
N GLY A 487 0.43 1.22 -5.41
CA GLY A 487 1.84 1.50 -5.61
C GLY A 487 2.17 2.06 -6.99
N PRO A 488 3.33 2.73 -7.14
CA PRO A 488 3.74 3.34 -8.42
C PRO A 488 3.80 2.31 -9.55
N PHE A 489 4.18 1.07 -9.23
CA PHE A 489 4.31 -0.04 -10.17
C PHE A 489 3.16 -1.05 -10.10
N CYS A 490 2.13 -0.80 -9.26
CA CYS A 490 1.04 -1.74 -8.97
C CYS A 490 1.54 -3.10 -8.45
N ASP A 491 2.49 -3.07 -7.50
CA ASP A 491 3.29 -4.21 -7.07
C ASP A 491 2.79 -4.90 -5.78
N ARG A 492 1.73 -4.38 -5.17
CA ARG A 492 1.18 -4.85 -3.89
C ARG A 492 -0.33 -4.62 -3.78
N CYS A 493 -0.97 -5.27 -2.80
CA CYS A 493 -2.33 -4.91 -2.43
C CYS A 493 -2.40 -3.57 -1.69
N MET A 494 -3.52 -2.89 -1.85
CA MET A 494 -3.92 -1.71 -1.06
C MET A 494 -4.27 -2.12 0.38
N ASN A 495 -4.12 -1.21 1.35
CA ASN A 495 -4.56 -1.45 2.73
C ASN A 495 -6.03 -1.92 2.77
N GLY A 496 -6.30 -3.01 3.50
CA GLY A 496 -7.62 -3.64 3.54
C GLY A 496 -7.89 -4.65 2.40
N TYR A 497 -6.90 -4.95 1.57
CA TYR A 497 -6.96 -5.96 0.50
C TYR A 497 -5.84 -7.00 0.62
N TYR A 498 -6.10 -8.21 0.11
CA TYR A 498 -5.20 -9.37 0.15
C TYR A 498 -5.26 -10.21 -1.13
N GLU A 499 -4.38 -11.22 -1.22
CA GLU A 499 -4.30 -12.19 -2.32
C GLU A 499 -4.02 -11.53 -3.68
N PHE A 500 -2.79 -11.02 -3.83
CA PHE A 500 -2.32 -10.37 -5.06
C PHE A 500 -2.38 -11.34 -6.25
N SER A 501 -3.27 -11.06 -7.20
CA SER A 501 -3.64 -11.99 -8.28
C SER A 501 -3.76 -11.29 -9.63
N THR A 502 -3.88 -12.06 -10.72
CA THR A 502 -4.12 -11.52 -12.07
C THR A 502 -5.40 -10.71 -12.20
N SER A 503 -6.34 -10.86 -11.24
CA SER A 503 -7.59 -10.10 -11.10
C SER A 503 -7.47 -8.81 -10.27
N GLY A 504 -6.30 -8.53 -9.69
CA GLY A 504 -6.13 -7.54 -8.63
C GLY A 504 -6.08 -8.20 -7.25
N CYS A 505 -6.52 -7.50 -6.20
CA CYS A 505 -6.61 -8.04 -4.84
C CYS A 505 -8.06 -8.12 -4.35
N LYS A 506 -8.35 -9.03 -3.41
CA LYS A 506 -9.66 -9.19 -2.78
C LYS A 506 -9.76 -8.28 -1.56
N ASN A 507 -10.92 -7.69 -1.32
CA ASN A 507 -11.16 -6.91 -0.10
C ASN A 507 -11.27 -7.88 1.11
N CYS A 508 -10.60 -7.57 2.22
CA CYS A 508 -10.62 -8.39 3.44
C CYS A 508 -11.96 -8.31 4.18
N LEU A 509 -12.74 -7.25 3.97
CA LEU A 509 -14.00 -6.94 4.64
C LEU A 509 -13.85 -6.87 6.17
N CYS A 510 -12.77 -6.24 6.62
CA CYS A 510 -12.53 -5.96 8.05
C CYS A 510 -13.59 -4.98 8.57
N ASP A 511 -14.25 -5.35 9.66
CA ASP A 511 -15.19 -4.49 10.35
C ASP A 511 -14.44 -3.42 11.16
N ALA A 512 -14.68 -2.15 10.86
CA ALA A 512 -14.04 -1.02 11.53
C ALA A 512 -14.41 -0.95 13.03
N THR A 513 -15.55 -1.48 13.46
CA THR A 513 -15.95 -1.49 14.88
C THR A 513 -15.04 -2.38 15.74
N GLY A 514 -14.57 -3.49 15.16
CA GLY A 514 -13.74 -4.48 15.84
C GLY A 514 -12.27 -4.52 15.42
N SER A 515 -11.89 -3.77 14.39
CA SER A 515 -10.48 -3.64 13.98
C SER A 515 -9.73 -2.66 14.88
N LEU A 516 -8.43 -2.89 15.06
CA LEU A 516 -7.55 -2.09 15.91
C LEU A 516 -7.53 -0.63 15.44
N ASN A 517 -7.57 0.32 16.39
CA ASN A 517 -7.68 1.77 16.13
C ASN A 517 -8.88 2.19 15.25
N ASN A 518 -9.88 1.31 15.06
CA ASN A 518 -10.96 1.43 14.08
C ASN A 518 -10.49 1.46 12.61
N GLU A 519 -9.26 1.01 12.30
CA GLU A 519 -8.71 0.95 10.95
C GLU A 519 -8.95 -0.45 10.32
N PRO A 520 -9.65 -0.58 9.17
CA PRO A 520 -9.99 -1.88 8.58
C PRO A 520 -8.81 -2.52 7.82
N ILE A 521 -7.72 -2.80 8.53
CA ILE A 521 -6.44 -3.30 7.98
C ILE A 521 -6.28 -4.80 8.24
N CYS A 522 -5.81 -5.50 7.21
CA CYS A 522 -5.49 -6.92 7.21
C CYS A 522 -4.07 -7.21 6.72
N ASP A 523 -3.59 -8.41 7.02
CA ASP A 523 -2.42 -8.99 6.38
C ASP A 523 -2.68 -9.24 4.87
N PRO A 524 -1.79 -8.81 3.96
CA PRO A 524 -2.03 -8.83 2.52
C PRO A 524 -1.85 -10.22 1.86
N GLU A 525 -1.28 -11.20 2.57
CA GLU A 525 -1.14 -12.57 2.08
C GLU A 525 -2.32 -13.43 2.57
N THR A 526 -2.67 -13.35 3.85
CA THR A 526 -3.68 -14.22 4.47
C THR A 526 -5.08 -13.61 4.54
N GLY A 527 -5.23 -12.29 4.36
CA GLY A 527 -6.49 -11.58 4.52
C GLY A 527 -7.05 -11.65 5.94
N SER A 528 -6.18 -11.73 6.95
CA SER A 528 -6.59 -11.72 8.37
C SER A 528 -6.57 -10.30 8.89
N CYS A 529 -7.72 -9.81 9.36
CA CYS A 529 -7.85 -8.47 9.92
C CYS A 529 -7.20 -8.37 11.32
N SER A 530 -6.72 -7.17 11.67
CA SER A 530 -6.07 -6.91 12.97
C SER A 530 -7.09 -6.50 14.03
N CYS A 531 -7.61 -7.46 14.80
CA CYS A 531 -8.72 -7.21 15.72
C CYS A 531 -8.32 -6.55 17.06
N LYS A 532 -9.26 -5.80 17.66
CA LYS A 532 -9.18 -5.32 19.05
C LYS A 532 -9.15 -6.48 20.04
N LEU A 533 -8.71 -6.21 21.27
CA LEU A 533 -8.37 -7.23 22.27
C LEU A 533 -9.50 -8.25 22.55
N ASN A 534 -10.75 -7.82 22.63
CA ASN A 534 -11.90 -8.66 23.00
C ASN A 534 -12.70 -9.16 21.78
N VAL A 535 -12.13 -9.04 20.57
CA VAL A 535 -12.77 -9.29 19.27
C VAL A 535 -12.09 -10.46 18.53
N GLU A 536 -12.85 -11.25 17.79
CA GLU A 536 -12.39 -12.38 16.99
C GLU A 536 -13.09 -12.51 15.63
N GLY A 537 -12.74 -13.57 14.89
CA GLY A 537 -13.14 -13.80 13.50
C GLY A 537 -12.19 -13.13 12.51
N GLN A 538 -12.05 -13.70 11.30
CA GLN A 538 -11.15 -13.18 10.26
C GLN A 538 -11.40 -11.71 9.90
N GLN A 539 -12.66 -11.27 10.05
CA GLN A 539 -13.16 -9.93 9.72
C GLN A 539 -13.32 -9.02 10.95
N CYS A 540 -12.94 -9.48 12.16
CA CYS A 540 -13.14 -8.75 13.42
C CYS A 540 -14.60 -8.32 13.71
N ASN A 541 -15.58 -9.10 13.23
CA ASN A 541 -17.02 -8.78 13.33
C ASN A 541 -17.74 -9.55 14.44
N LYS A 542 -17.02 -10.09 15.43
CA LYS A 542 -17.57 -10.86 16.56
C LYS A 542 -16.81 -10.60 17.85
N CYS A 543 -17.53 -10.52 18.95
CA CYS A 543 -16.93 -10.58 20.28
C CYS A 543 -16.41 -11.99 20.58
N LYS A 544 -15.35 -12.07 21.39
CA LYS A 544 -14.86 -13.34 21.95
C LYS A 544 -15.91 -13.93 22.91
N PRO A 545 -15.91 -15.27 23.12
CA PRO A 545 -16.74 -15.89 24.15
C PRO A 545 -16.52 -15.23 25.52
N GLY A 546 -17.61 -14.87 26.21
CA GLY A 546 -17.56 -14.05 27.44
C GLY A 546 -17.57 -12.54 27.22
N TYR A 547 -17.75 -12.04 25.98
CA TYR A 547 -17.85 -10.61 25.67
C TYR A 547 -19.02 -10.32 24.72
N PHE A 548 -19.56 -9.10 24.78
CA PHE A 548 -20.68 -8.58 23.99
C PHE A 548 -20.45 -7.10 23.62
N ASP A 549 -21.43 -6.42 23.00
CA ASP A 549 -21.36 -4.96 22.71
C ASP A 549 -20.14 -4.55 21.87
N LEU A 550 -20.16 -4.89 20.58
CA LEU A 550 -19.09 -4.54 19.63
C LEU A 550 -19.22 -3.07 19.20
N SER A 551 -18.38 -2.20 19.76
CA SER A 551 -18.49 -0.74 19.61
C SER A 551 -17.20 -0.06 19.11
N MET A 552 -17.35 1.02 18.32
CA MET A 552 -16.24 1.88 17.90
C MET A 552 -15.58 2.61 19.08
N ASP A 553 -16.39 3.05 20.05
CA ASP A 553 -15.94 3.81 21.23
C ASP A 553 -15.26 2.91 22.28
N ASN A 554 -15.48 1.60 22.19
CA ASN A 554 -14.77 0.63 23.02
C ASN A 554 -13.39 0.32 22.40
N GLN A 555 -12.31 0.77 23.06
CA GLN A 555 -10.94 0.50 22.60
C GLN A 555 -10.56 -0.99 22.59
N PHE A 556 -11.24 -1.83 23.38
CA PHE A 556 -11.09 -3.28 23.37
C PHE A 556 -12.11 -3.98 22.45
N GLY A 557 -13.03 -3.22 21.88
CA GLY A 557 -14.06 -3.66 20.93
C GLY A 557 -15.31 -4.14 21.63
N CYS A 558 -15.18 -5.12 22.51
CA CYS A 558 -16.31 -5.74 23.23
C CYS A 558 -16.18 -5.62 24.76
N THR A 559 -17.33 -5.48 25.42
CA THR A 559 -17.51 -5.38 26.88
C THR A 559 -17.67 -6.78 27.49
N PRO A 560 -17.07 -7.10 28.66
CA PRO A 560 -17.18 -8.44 29.28
C PRO A 560 -18.59 -8.74 29.79
N CYS A 561 -19.06 -9.97 29.57
CA CYS A 561 -20.20 -10.52 30.31
C CYS A 561 -19.81 -10.69 31.78
N PHE A 562 -20.66 -10.18 32.68
CA PHE A 562 -20.53 -10.35 34.13
C PHE A 562 -21.47 -11.45 34.63
N CYS A 563 -22.78 -11.35 34.37
CA CYS A 563 -23.80 -12.37 34.69
C CYS A 563 -23.70 -13.01 36.10
N TYR A 564 -23.22 -12.24 37.10
CA TYR A 564 -22.84 -12.70 38.44
C TYR A 564 -21.91 -13.94 38.49
N GLY A 565 -21.17 -14.22 37.41
CA GLY A 565 -20.32 -15.39 37.23
C GLY A 565 -21.03 -16.67 36.75
N HIS A 566 -22.37 -16.63 36.58
CA HIS A 566 -23.19 -17.82 36.29
C HIS A 566 -23.42 -18.09 34.80
N SER A 567 -22.98 -17.20 33.91
CA SER A 567 -22.98 -17.42 32.46
C SER A 567 -21.87 -16.61 31.78
N SER A 568 -21.38 -17.11 30.64
CA SER A 568 -20.47 -16.41 29.73
C SER A 568 -21.12 -16.12 28.36
N ILE A 569 -22.45 -16.21 28.29
CA ILE A 569 -23.26 -15.97 27.08
C ILE A 569 -24.23 -14.84 27.40
N CYS A 570 -23.93 -13.66 26.89
CA CYS A 570 -24.77 -12.48 27.03
C CYS A 570 -24.85 -11.69 25.69
N SER A 571 -25.88 -10.87 25.57
CA SER A 571 -26.03 -9.87 24.50
C SER A 571 -26.25 -8.49 25.11
N SER A 572 -26.26 -7.45 24.29
CA SER A 572 -26.81 -6.15 24.69
C SER A 572 -28.28 -6.28 25.11
N ALA A 573 -28.70 -5.49 26.09
CA ALA A 573 -30.07 -5.43 26.59
C ALA A 573 -30.87 -4.31 25.90
N ASP A 574 -32.08 -4.64 25.43
CA ASP A 574 -33.00 -3.67 24.84
C ASP A 574 -33.53 -2.67 25.89
N SER A 575 -33.98 -1.49 25.43
CA SER A 575 -34.67 -0.46 26.25
C SER A 575 -33.87 0.20 27.38
N TYR A 576 -32.54 0.00 27.43
CA TYR A 576 -31.66 0.82 28.27
C TYR A 576 -31.17 2.05 27.49
N TYR A 577 -31.12 3.20 28.16
CA TYR A 577 -30.68 4.47 27.60
C TYR A 577 -29.49 5.05 28.37
N ALA A 578 -28.59 5.72 27.65
CA ALA A 578 -27.43 6.41 28.20
C ALA A 578 -27.87 7.58 29.11
N MET A 579 -27.32 7.66 30.32
CA MET A 579 -27.59 8.76 31.25
C MET A 579 -26.42 9.05 32.18
N ASN A 580 -26.30 10.29 32.64
CA ASN A 580 -25.27 10.69 33.60
C ASN A 580 -25.91 10.90 34.98
N ILE A 581 -25.36 10.28 36.01
CA ILE A 581 -25.65 10.59 37.41
C ILE A 581 -24.85 11.85 37.75
N SER A 582 -25.51 12.96 38.09
CA SER A 582 -24.88 14.29 38.15
C SER A 582 -25.10 15.03 39.48
N SER A 583 -24.09 15.80 39.89
CA SER A 583 -24.16 16.82 40.93
C SER A 583 -23.54 18.13 40.46
N ASN A 584 -24.36 19.19 40.40
CA ASN A 584 -23.97 20.49 39.85
C ASN A 584 -23.82 21.57 40.93
N PHE A 585 -24.34 21.34 42.14
CA PHE A 585 -24.35 22.25 43.28
C PHE A 585 -25.09 23.58 43.03
N ASP A 586 -26.07 23.55 42.10
CA ASP A 586 -26.96 24.68 41.79
C ASP A 586 -27.87 25.08 42.97
N GLY A 587 -28.19 24.13 43.85
CA GLY A 587 -29.19 24.28 44.92
C GLY A 587 -28.69 23.98 46.33
N GLY A 588 -27.37 23.94 46.55
CA GLY A 588 -26.76 23.63 47.85
C GLY A 588 -25.75 22.48 47.78
N GLU A 589 -25.59 21.78 48.90
CA GLU A 589 -24.58 20.72 49.09
C GLU A 589 -25.00 19.36 48.51
N GLU A 590 -26.23 19.22 48.00
CA GLU A 590 -26.76 18.01 47.34
C GLU A 590 -26.54 16.69 48.10
N LEU A 591 -26.58 16.75 49.44
CA LEU A 591 -26.30 15.63 50.36
C LEU A 591 -24.87 15.05 50.29
N TRP A 592 -23.93 15.75 49.63
CA TRP A 592 -22.50 15.46 49.78
C TRP A 592 -22.05 15.69 51.22
N SER A 593 -21.06 14.92 51.66
CA SER A 593 -20.48 15.06 52.99
C SER A 593 -18.94 15.04 52.92
N ALA A 594 -18.28 15.38 54.02
CA ALA A 594 -16.83 15.36 54.11
C ALA A 594 -16.35 14.34 55.15
N ALA A 595 -15.23 13.68 54.89
CA ALA A 595 -14.61 12.75 55.83
C ALA A 595 -13.08 12.76 55.75
N SER A 596 -12.42 12.60 56.89
CA SER A 596 -10.99 12.35 57.02
C SER A 596 -10.74 10.97 57.63
N LEU A 597 -9.47 10.59 57.80
CA LEU A 597 -9.08 9.40 58.56
C LEU A 597 -9.49 9.44 60.06
N ARG A 598 -10.01 10.56 60.56
CA ARG A 598 -10.44 10.73 61.97
C ARG A 598 -11.97 10.68 62.16
N GLY A 599 -12.75 10.77 61.09
CA GLY A 599 -14.22 10.78 61.13
C GLY A 599 -14.84 11.73 60.11
N PRO A 600 -16.14 12.08 60.27
CA PRO A 600 -16.80 13.11 59.49
C PRO A 600 -16.16 14.50 59.72
N GLU A 601 -16.10 15.31 58.68
CA GLU A 601 -15.58 16.68 58.69
C GLU A 601 -16.67 17.66 58.20
N HIS A 602 -16.45 18.97 58.32
CA HIS A 602 -17.38 19.99 57.86
C HIS A 602 -17.23 20.25 56.34
N ILE A 603 -18.35 20.22 55.61
CA ILE A 603 -18.47 20.65 54.21
C ILE A 603 -19.16 22.02 54.15
N GLN A 604 -18.89 22.83 53.13
CA GLN A 604 -19.54 24.14 52.98
C GLN A 604 -19.89 24.42 51.51
N TRP A 605 -21.14 24.73 51.21
CA TRP A 605 -21.55 25.27 49.92
C TRP A 605 -20.94 26.67 49.65
N ALA A 606 -20.32 26.83 48.49
CA ALA A 606 -19.83 28.08 47.95
C ALA A 606 -20.78 28.56 46.83
N GLU A 607 -21.85 29.25 47.23
CA GLU A 607 -22.95 29.72 46.36
C GLU A 607 -22.47 30.44 45.08
N MET A 608 -21.46 31.32 45.21
CA MET A 608 -20.92 32.07 44.06
C MET A 608 -20.13 31.21 43.08
N ASP A 609 -19.57 30.10 43.54
CA ASP A 609 -18.71 29.19 42.78
C ASP A 609 -19.48 27.97 42.22
N LYS A 610 -20.73 27.76 42.65
CA LYS A 610 -21.50 26.51 42.45
C LYS A 610 -20.66 25.27 42.77
N ALA A 611 -20.04 25.30 43.94
CA ALA A 611 -19.12 24.26 44.40
C ALA A 611 -19.37 23.92 45.87
N VAL A 612 -18.96 22.73 46.29
CA VAL A 612 -18.78 22.39 47.70
C VAL A 612 -17.30 22.48 48.08
N ALA A 613 -17.02 23.05 49.25
CA ALA A 613 -15.68 23.29 49.76
C ALA A 613 -15.39 22.49 51.04
N ILE A 614 -14.16 22.00 51.17
CA ILE A 614 -13.63 21.33 52.38
C ILE A 614 -12.22 21.84 52.68
N SER A 615 -11.85 21.87 53.96
CA SER A 615 -10.55 22.41 54.41
C SER A 615 -9.80 21.44 55.33
N ASP A 616 -8.48 21.37 55.19
CA ASP A 616 -7.63 20.60 56.11
C ASP A 616 -7.21 21.46 57.30
N ILE A 617 -7.95 21.37 58.40
CA ILE A 617 -7.62 22.09 59.65
C ILE A 617 -6.50 21.36 60.44
N ASN A 618 -6.25 20.07 60.16
CA ASN A 618 -5.66 19.13 61.10
C ASN A 618 -4.37 18.41 60.61
N GLY A 619 -3.90 18.71 59.40
CA GLY A 619 -2.76 18.07 58.76
C GLY A 619 -3.08 16.69 58.19
N SER A 620 -4.32 16.46 57.73
CA SER A 620 -4.77 15.16 57.21
C SER A 620 -5.67 15.32 55.98
N PRO A 621 -5.50 14.50 54.91
CA PRO A 621 -6.36 14.56 53.73
C PRO A 621 -7.84 14.41 54.07
N VAL A 622 -8.65 15.29 53.48
CA VAL A 622 -10.11 15.28 53.58
C VAL A 622 -10.69 14.95 52.21
N TYR A 623 -11.71 14.11 52.21
CA TYR A 623 -12.40 13.61 51.04
C TYR A 623 -13.83 14.13 51.02
N PHE A 624 -14.28 14.59 49.86
CA PHE A 624 -15.68 14.65 49.51
C PHE A 624 -16.21 13.22 49.39
N VAL A 625 -17.35 12.93 50.02
CA VAL A 625 -18.04 11.64 50.00
C VAL A 625 -19.37 11.83 49.27
N ALA A 626 -19.57 11.05 48.22
CA ALA A 626 -20.70 11.21 47.31
C ALA A 626 -22.04 10.76 47.94
N PRO A 627 -23.16 11.41 47.58
CA PRO A 627 -24.49 11.04 48.04
C PRO A 627 -24.98 9.72 47.42
N ALA A 628 -26.07 9.18 47.97
CA ALA A 628 -26.56 7.83 47.69
C ALA A 628 -26.78 7.49 46.20
N GLN A 629 -27.04 8.48 45.34
CA GLN A 629 -27.19 8.29 43.89
C GLN A 629 -25.92 7.74 43.19
N PHE A 630 -24.73 7.96 43.77
CA PHE A 630 -23.46 7.42 43.29
C PHE A 630 -23.06 6.10 44.00
N THR A 631 -23.99 5.45 44.69
CA THR A 631 -23.77 4.21 45.47
C THR A 631 -24.80 3.14 45.08
N GLY A 632 -24.73 1.95 45.68
CA GLY A 632 -25.55 0.79 45.28
C GLY A 632 -25.00 0.10 44.04
N ASP A 633 -25.88 -0.49 43.22
CA ASP A 633 -25.49 -1.11 41.94
C ASP A 633 -25.12 -0.04 40.90
N GLN A 634 -23.84 0.00 40.56
CA GLN A 634 -23.22 0.92 39.61
C GLN A 634 -22.55 0.16 38.45
N ARG A 635 -22.94 -1.12 38.20
CA ARG A 635 -22.39 -1.92 37.08
C ARG A 635 -22.60 -1.27 35.71
N ALA A 636 -23.69 -0.53 35.54
CA ALA A 636 -23.99 0.25 34.33
C ALA A 636 -22.96 1.36 34.03
N SER A 637 -22.10 1.68 34.99
CA SER A 637 -20.98 2.62 34.88
C SER A 637 -19.62 1.94 34.61
N TYR A 638 -19.58 0.61 34.45
CA TYR A 638 -18.40 -0.06 33.92
C TYR A 638 -18.15 0.33 32.46
N ASN A 639 -16.89 0.54 32.10
CA ASN A 639 -16.49 1.11 30.81
C ASN A 639 -17.15 2.47 30.53
N GLN A 640 -17.50 3.22 31.57
CA GLN A 640 -17.92 4.62 31.51
C GLN A 640 -16.95 5.50 32.29
N ASP A 641 -17.15 6.82 32.25
CA ASP A 641 -16.28 7.78 32.91
C ASP A 641 -16.90 8.36 34.19
N LEU A 642 -16.07 8.54 35.21
CA LEU A 642 -16.29 9.49 36.31
C LEU A 642 -15.53 10.77 35.98
N TRP A 643 -16.21 11.91 35.89
CA TRP A 643 -15.55 13.21 35.72
C TRP A 643 -16.08 14.29 36.67
N PHE A 644 -15.20 15.21 37.05
CA PHE A 644 -15.52 16.30 37.97
C PHE A 644 -14.55 17.47 37.81
N THR A 645 -14.97 18.67 38.19
CA THR A 645 -14.11 19.85 38.25
C THR A 645 -13.63 20.08 39.68
N LEU A 646 -12.32 20.27 39.85
CA LEU A 646 -11.68 20.48 41.16
C LEU A 646 -10.61 21.58 41.08
N ARG A 647 -10.64 22.51 42.04
CA ARG A 647 -9.52 23.43 42.34
C ARG A 647 -9.12 23.38 43.81
N VAL A 648 -7.87 23.72 44.09
CA VAL A 648 -7.30 23.82 45.45
C VAL A 648 -6.84 25.24 45.75
N GLN A 649 -6.74 25.63 47.01
CA GLN A 649 -6.28 26.98 47.36
C GLN A 649 -4.74 27.09 47.40
N LYS A 650 -4.02 25.97 47.51
CA LYS A 650 -2.55 25.93 47.52
C LYS A 650 -1.96 25.30 46.26
N GLY A 651 -1.12 26.05 45.56
CA GLY A 651 -0.42 25.59 44.34
C GLY A 651 0.76 24.63 44.56
N GLN A 652 1.06 24.23 45.80
CA GLN A 652 1.95 23.09 46.08
C GLN A 652 1.09 21.93 46.58
N VAL A 653 1.17 20.79 45.89
CA VAL A 653 0.24 19.67 46.04
C VAL A 653 0.99 18.34 46.17
N HIS A 654 0.48 17.47 47.05
CA HIS A 654 1.04 16.15 47.33
C HIS A 654 0.00 15.06 47.02
N PRO A 655 -0.10 14.58 45.76
CA PRO A 655 -1.03 13.52 45.35
C PRO A 655 -0.66 12.15 45.97
N SER A 656 -1.57 11.19 45.88
CA SER A 656 -1.47 9.87 46.50
C SER A 656 -2.13 8.80 45.62
N ALA A 657 -1.75 7.53 45.77
CA ALA A 657 -2.45 6.42 45.12
C ALA A 657 -3.91 6.24 45.58
N ARG A 658 -4.33 6.96 46.64
CA ARG A 658 -5.69 7.02 47.21
C ARG A 658 -6.23 8.45 47.15
N ASP A 659 -6.30 9.03 45.95
CA ASP A 659 -6.90 10.36 45.71
C ASP A 659 -8.38 10.24 45.30
N VAL A 660 -8.71 9.36 44.36
CA VAL A 660 -10.11 8.97 44.07
C VAL A 660 -10.29 7.50 44.46
N LEU A 661 -11.42 7.18 45.12
CA LEU A 661 -11.74 5.85 45.62
C LEU A 661 -13.20 5.47 45.33
N ILE A 662 -13.42 4.22 44.92
CA ILE A 662 -14.72 3.54 44.91
C ILE A 662 -14.61 2.39 45.92
N VAL A 663 -15.54 2.33 46.88
CA VAL A 663 -15.52 1.34 47.97
C VAL A 663 -16.72 0.41 47.82
N GLY A 664 -16.51 -0.90 47.79
CA GLY A 664 -17.57 -1.91 47.74
C GLY A 664 -18.24 -2.15 49.10
N GLN A 665 -19.30 -2.94 49.15
CA GLN A 665 -20.02 -3.29 50.38
C GLN A 665 -19.13 -3.98 51.43
N GLU A 666 -18.21 -4.85 50.99
CA GLU A 666 -17.28 -5.57 51.87
C GLU A 666 -16.07 -4.74 52.35
N GLY A 667 -16.02 -3.43 52.04
CA GLY A 667 -14.90 -2.57 52.37
C GLY A 667 -13.68 -2.71 51.45
N GLN A 668 -13.81 -3.45 50.36
CA GLN A 668 -12.85 -3.52 49.26
C GLN A 668 -12.74 -2.12 48.60
N GLU A 669 -11.53 -1.62 48.33
CA GLU A 669 -11.31 -0.31 47.71
C GLU A 669 -10.66 -0.43 46.33
N LEU A 670 -11.28 0.19 45.31
CA LEU A 670 -10.65 0.55 44.05
C LEU A 670 -10.14 1.99 44.16
N THR A 671 -8.85 2.21 43.94
CA THR A 671 -8.20 3.51 44.16
C THR A 671 -7.33 3.93 42.98
N ILE A 672 -7.28 5.22 42.70
CA ILE A 672 -6.54 5.80 41.59
C ILE A 672 -5.96 7.18 41.99
N PRO A 673 -4.72 7.54 41.60
CA PRO A 673 -4.16 8.87 41.85
C PRO A 673 -4.75 9.92 40.92
N ILE A 674 -4.80 11.17 41.37
CA ILE A 674 -5.50 12.27 40.68
C ILE A 674 -4.93 12.59 39.27
N PHE A 675 -3.67 12.22 39.01
CA PHE A 675 -2.95 12.44 37.75
C PHE A 675 -2.90 11.19 36.83
N ALA A 676 -3.62 10.12 37.18
CA ALA A 676 -3.74 8.95 36.30
C ALA A 676 -4.48 9.30 35.00
N GLN A 677 -4.36 8.46 33.97
CA GLN A 677 -5.08 8.61 32.70
C GLN A 677 -4.89 10.00 32.06
N ASP A 678 -3.64 10.49 32.08
CA ASP A 678 -3.19 11.78 31.53
C ASP A 678 -3.87 13.05 32.11
N ASN A 679 -4.50 12.93 33.28
CA ASN A 679 -5.05 14.07 34.02
C ASN A 679 -3.96 14.98 34.60
N PRO A 680 -4.20 16.30 34.71
CA PRO A 680 -3.25 17.25 35.29
C PRO A 680 -3.11 17.09 36.82
N LEU A 681 -2.16 17.82 37.41
CA LEU A 681 -2.09 17.97 38.87
C LEU A 681 -3.06 19.07 39.37
N PRO A 682 -3.64 18.92 40.58
CA PRO A 682 -4.41 19.97 41.22
C PRO A 682 -3.68 21.30 41.32
N SER A 683 -4.40 22.39 41.04
CA SER A 683 -3.87 23.75 41.03
C SER A 683 -4.92 24.75 41.52
N ILE A 684 -4.53 26.03 41.57
CA ILE A 684 -5.40 27.15 41.94
C ILE A 684 -6.47 27.48 40.89
N ASN A 685 -6.32 26.95 39.67
CA ASN A 685 -7.28 27.11 38.59
C ASN A 685 -8.22 25.90 38.55
N GLU A 686 -9.45 26.12 38.09
CA GLU A 686 -10.42 25.05 37.86
C GLU A 686 -9.95 24.17 36.70
N GLN A 687 -9.93 22.86 36.95
CA GLN A 687 -9.54 21.83 36.01
C GLN A 687 -10.54 20.69 36.12
N THR A 688 -10.91 20.10 34.99
CA THR A 688 -11.76 18.90 34.95
C THR A 688 -10.88 17.66 34.87
N TYR A 689 -11.22 16.66 35.70
CA TYR A 689 -10.55 15.36 35.78
C TYR A 689 -11.52 14.31 35.23
N ARG A 690 -11.02 13.32 34.48
CA ARG A 690 -11.83 12.26 33.86
C ARG A 690 -11.15 10.90 34.06
N PHE A 691 -11.85 9.95 34.66
CA PHE A 691 -11.36 8.61 34.95
C PHE A 691 -12.30 7.56 34.36
N ARG A 692 -11.81 6.80 33.38
CA ARG A 692 -12.47 5.62 32.85
C ARG A 692 -12.50 4.52 33.90
N ILE A 693 -13.70 4.03 34.24
CA ILE A 693 -13.93 2.95 35.20
C ILE A 693 -13.82 1.62 34.45
N HIS A 694 -12.65 0.96 34.55
CA HIS A 694 -12.38 -0.26 33.80
C HIS A 694 -11.26 -1.08 34.45
N ALA A 695 -11.36 -2.42 34.43
CA ALA A 695 -10.43 -3.30 35.14
C ALA A 695 -9.03 -3.40 34.50
N ASN A 696 -8.95 -3.23 33.18
CA ASN A 696 -7.70 -3.34 32.42
C ASN A 696 -6.59 -2.41 32.98
N PRO A 697 -5.36 -2.93 33.27
CA PRO A 697 -4.27 -2.17 33.87
C PRO A 697 -3.83 -0.88 33.16
N VAL A 698 -4.17 -0.68 31.87
CA VAL A 698 -3.93 0.59 31.14
C VAL A 698 -4.59 1.78 31.84
N PHE A 699 -5.75 1.56 32.48
CA PHE A 699 -6.50 2.61 33.19
C PHE A 699 -6.06 2.84 34.65
N GLN A 700 -4.97 2.19 35.09
CA GLN A 700 -4.21 2.50 36.31
C GLN A 700 -4.95 2.37 37.66
N TRP A 701 -6.17 1.81 37.69
CA TRP A 701 -6.84 1.43 38.94
C TRP A 701 -6.02 0.40 39.75
N SER A 702 -6.12 0.51 41.07
CA SER A 702 -5.45 -0.35 42.05
C SER A 702 -6.46 -0.84 43.11
N PRO A 703 -6.42 -2.11 43.56
CA PRO A 703 -5.56 -3.19 43.08
C PRO A 703 -5.92 -3.61 41.65
N ARG A 704 -5.01 -4.33 40.99
CA ARG A 704 -5.29 -4.95 39.68
C ARG A 704 -6.16 -6.18 39.91
N LEU A 705 -7.40 -6.11 39.44
CA LEU A 705 -8.38 -7.19 39.50
C LEU A 705 -8.67 -7.74 38.10
N ASN A 706 -9.37 -8.88 38.02
CA ASN A 706 -10.01 -9.30 36.78
C ASN A 706 -11.35 -8.55 36.58
N GLU A 707 -11.98 -8.74 35.43
CA GLU A 707 -13.20 -8.01 35.06
C GLU A 707 -14.40 -8.39 35.94
N LEU A 708 -14.53 -9.66 36.34
CA LEU A 708 -15.59 -10.13 37.26
C LEU A 708 -15.46 -9.52 38.66
N ASP A 709 -14.28 -9.56 39.26
CA ASP A 709 -14.04 -9.00 40.60
C ASP A 709 -14.24 -7.48 40.62
N PHE A 710 -13.77 -6.78 39.58
CA PHE A 710 -13.90 -5.32 39.45
C PHE A 710 -15.37 -4.90 39.29
N ILE A 711 -16.13 -5.58 38.41
CA ILE A 711 -17.57 -5.33 38.23
C ILE A 711 -18.36 -5.79 39.47
N GLY A 712 -17.86 -6.80 40.22
CA GLY A 712 -18.41 -7.21 41.51
C GLY A 712 -18.32 -6.10 42.58
N ILE A 713 -17.24 -5.32 42.62
CA ILE A 713 -17.17 -4.13 43.49
C ILE A 713 -18.21 -3.08 43.07
N LEU A 714 -18.46 -2.94 41.75
CA LEU A 714 -19.49 -2.04 41.23
C LEU A 714 -20.92 -2.55 41.47
N SER A 715 -21.14 -3.84 41.69
CA SER A 715 -22.49 -4.39 41.93
C SER A 715 -23.09 -3.98 43.28
N ASN A 716 -22.26 -3.55 44.24
CA ASN A 716 -22.74 -2.84 45.42
C ASN A 716 -21.68 -1.89 46.01
N VAL A 717 -21.63 -0.66 45.49
CA VAL A 717 -20.76 0.42 45.98
C VAL A 717 -21.32 0.98 47.28
N SER A 718 -20.52 0.99 48.35
CA SER A 718 -20.87 1.59 49.65
C SER A 718 -20.49 3.07 49.76
N ALA A 719 -19.46 3.53 49.04
CA ALA A 719 -19.09 4.94 48.97
C ALA A 719 -18.20 5.25 47.75
N VAL A 720 -18.42 6.40 47.11
CA VAL A 720 -17.43 7.04 46.22
C VAL A 720 -16.81 8.23 46.95
N LYS A 721 -15.49 8.39 46.87
CA LYS A 721 -14.73 9.40 47.61
C LYS A 721 -13.73 10.11 46.69
N ILE A 722 -13.73 11.43 46.72
CA ILE A 722 -12.82 12.30 45.95
C ILE A 722 -12.04 13.16 46.94
N ARG A 723 -10.71 13.05 46.95
CA ARG A 723 -9.84 13.86 47.79
C ARG A 723 -9.90 15.32 47.34
N GLY A 724 -10.22 16.23 48.27
CA GLY A 724 -10.22 17.67 48.00
C GLY A 724 -8.96 18.40 48.45
N THR A 725 -8.29 17.96 49.52
CA THR A 725 -7.14 18.69 50.09
C THR A 725 -5.80 18.01 49.79
N TYR A 726 -4.89 18.74 49.16
CA TYR A 726 -3.61 18.22 48.65
C TYR A 726 -2.38 18.74 49.39
N SER A 727 -2.55 19.70 50.30
CA SER A 727 -1.51 20.23 51.18
C SER A 727 -2.03 20.48 52.59
N THR A 728 -1.13 20.65 53.56
CA THR A 728 -1.52 20.98 54.94
C THR A 728 -2.16 22.38 55.01
N GLY A 729 -3.35 22.50 55.60
CA GLY A 729 -4.06 23.79 55.62
C GLY A 729 -4.57 24.26 54.26
N ASP A 730 -4.83 23.33 53.33
CA ASP A 730 -5.38 23.58 51.99
C ASP A 730 -6.92 23.58 52.01
N VAL A 731 -7.54 24.16 50.98
CA VAL A 731 -9.00 24.19 50.79
C VAL A 731 -9.32 23.73 49.36
N GLY A 732 -10.04 22.62 49.24
CA GLY A 732 -10.49 22.07 47.96
C GLY A 732 -11.93 22.48 47.66
N PHE A 733 -12.23 22.73 46.38
CA PHE A 733 -13.56 23.07 45.87
C PHE A 733 -13.92 22.13 44.72
N LEU A 734 -15.06 21.44 44.83
CA LEU A 734 -15.55 20.45 43.88
C LEU A 734 -16.85 20.92 43.21
N SER A 735 -16.94 20.84 41.89
CA SER A 735 -18.14 21.16 41.10
C SER A 735 -18.32 20.23 39.90
N ASN A 736 -19.52 20.23 39.30
CA ASN A 736 -19.84 19.50 38.06
C ASN A 736 -19.42 18.01 38.09
N VAL A 737 -19.86 17.26 39.10
CA VAL A 737 -19.54 15.83 39.23
C VAL A 737 -20.51 15.01 38.39
N HIS A 738 -20.00 14.15 37.54
CA HIS A 738 -20.78 13.28 36.66
C HIS A 738 -20.20 11.87 36.63
N LEU A 739 -21.10 10.88 36.63
CA LEU A 739 -20.79 9.47 36.43
C LEU A 739 -21.65 8.95 35.28
N GLY A 740 -21.02 8.53 34.19
CA GLY A 740 -21.71 7.92 33.04
C GLY A 740 -22.32 6.57 33.45
N SER A 741 -23.57 6.32 33.06
CA SER A 741 -24.35 5.15 33.47
C SER A 741 -25.49 4.88 32.47
N ALA A 742 -26.42 3.98 32.80
CA ALA A 742 -27.58 3.68 31.97
C ALA A 742 -28.85 3.43 32.81
N GLY A 743 -30.02 3.67 32.21
CA GLY A 743 -31.32 3.46 32.86
C GLY A 743 -32.46 3.23 31.89
N LEU A 744 -33.59 2.73 32.40
CA LEU A 744 -34.79 2.38 31.63
C LEU A 744 -35.65 3.58 31.20
N VAL A 745 -35.19 4.81 31.46
CA VAL A 745 -35.91 6.06 31.17
C VAL A 745 -34.91 7.06 30.58
N SER A 746 -35.13 7.50 29.34
CA SER A 746 -34.33 8.60 28.77
C SER A 746 -34.63 9.91 29.49
N PRO A 747 -33.60 10.63 30.00
CA PRO A 747 -33.75 12.00 30.49
C PRO A 747 -33.65 13.06 29.37
N ALA A 748 -33.35 12.67 28.14
CA ALA A 748 -33.06 13.56 27.01
C ALA A 748 -34.14 13.53 25.92
N GLU A 749 -34.28 14.64 25.19
CA GLU A 749 -35.19 14.76 24.03
C GLU A 749 -34.78 13.85 22.87
N GLU A 750 -33.48 13.56 22.71
CA GLU A 750 -32.95 12.56 21.79
C GLU A 750 -32.39 11.35 22.59
N PRO A 751 -33.16 10.25 22.73
CA PRO A 751 -32.73 9.07 23.48
C PRO A 751 -31.59 8.34 22.75
N HIS A 752 -30.49 8.11 23.47
CA HIS A 752 -29.36 7.31 23.01
C HIS A 752 -29.39 5.95 23.72
N GLU A 753 -29.38 4.84 22.98
CA GLU A 753 -29.46 3.49 23.56
C GLU A 753 -28.12 3.05 24.17
N ALA A 754 -28.18 2.33 25.30
CA ALA A 754 -27.02 1.90 26.08
C ALA A 754 -26.69 0.42 25.86
N HIS A 755 -26.13 0.11 24.70
CA HIS A 755 -25.84 -1.28 24.29
C HIS A 755 -24.81 -2.02 25.17
N TRP A 756 -24.07 -1.32 26.05
CA TRP A 756 -23.12 -1.89 27.00
C TRP A 756 -23.75 -2.52 28.26
N ILE A 757 -25.08 -2.58 28.35
CA ILE A 757 -25.80 -3.30 29.41
C ILE A 757 -26.07 -4.73 28.96
N GLU A 758 -25.69 -5.70 29.80
CA GLU A 758 -25.82 -7.13 29.47
C GLU A 758 -27.26 -7.67 29.64
N SER A 759 -27.58 -8.67 28.84
CA SER A 759 -28.73 -9.56 28.96
C SER A 759 -28.24 -11.01 28.84
N CYS A 760 -28.31 -11.77 29.93
CA CYS A 760 -27.62 -13.05 30.09
C CYS A 760 -28.49 -14.26 29.73
N SER A 761 -27.90 -15.22 29.02
CA SER A 761 -28.48 -16.56 28.82
C SER A 761 -28.09 -17.46 29.99
N CYS A 762 -28.98 -17.63 30.95
CA CYS A 762 -28.70 -18.32 32.21
C CYS A 762 -28.65 -19.86 32.09
N LEU A 763 -27.81 -20.49 32.92
CA LEU A 763 -27.71 -21.94 33.05
C LEU A 763 -28.90 -22.54 33.84
N GLU A 764 -29.10 -23.86 33.72
CA GLU A 764 -30.18 -24.57 34.44
C GLU A 764 -30.07 -24.31 35.95
N GLY A 765 -31.10 -23.67 36.51
CA GLY A 765 -31.15 -23.29 37.93
C GLY A 765 -31.07 -21.80 38.24
N PHE A 766 -30.72 -20.96 37.25
CA PHE A 766 -30.64 -19.50 37.41
C PHE A 766 -31.70 -18.77 36.57
N VAL A 767 -32.07 -17.56 37.00
CA VAL A 767 -33.05 -16.68 36.36
C VAL A 767 -32.75 -15.21 36.69
N GLY A 768 -33.28 -14.29 35.89
CA GLY A 768 -33.00 -12.85 35.96
C GLY A 768 -32.23 -12.36 34.74
N GLN A 769 -32.15 -11.05 34.53
CA GLN A 769 -31.43 -10.48 33.39
C GLN A 769 -29.92 -10.71 33.49
N PHE A 770 -29.41 -10.80 34.72
CA PHE A 770 -28.00 -10.98 35.05
C PHE A 770 -27.72 -12.36 35.66
N CYS A 771 -28.68 -13.29 35.59
CA CYS A 771 -28.68 -14.58 36.28
C CYS A 771 -28.55 -14.46 37.82
N GLU A 772 -29.04 -13.35 38.38
CA GLU A 772 -28.87 -12.95 39.77
C GLU A 772 -29.69 -13.78 40.78
N SER A 773 -30.68 -14.55 40.34
CA SER A 773 -31.65 -15.29 41.18
C SER A 773 -31.72 -16.78 40.84
N CYS A 774 -32.18 -17.60 41.80
CA CYS A 774 -32.46 -19.02 41.52
C CYS A 774 -33.82 -19.21 40.83
N ALA A 775 -33.85 -20.11 39.85
CA ALA A 775 -35.06 -20.51 39.13
C ALA A 775 -36.02 -21.33 40.03
N PRO A 776 -37.32 -21.42 39.70
CA PRO A 776 -38.27 -22.25 40.43
C PRO A 776 -37.79 -23.71 40.54
N GLY A 777 -37.86 -24.28 41.75
CA GLY A 777 -37.30 -25.62 42.06
C GLY A 777 -35.81 -25.64 42.40
N TYR A 778 -35.18 -24.47 42.54
CA TYR A 778 -33.79 -24.30 42.99
C TYR A 778 -33.69 -23.32 44.17
N ARG A 779 -32.63 -23.48 44.96
CA ARG A 779 -32.23 -22.63 46.09
C ARG A 779 -30.73 -22.32 46.05
N ARG A 780 -30.30 -21.29 46.78
CA ARG A 780 -28.87 -21.09 47.10
C ARG A 780 -28.28 -22.30 47.79
N GLU A 781 -27.01 -22.61 47.50
CA GLU A 781 -26.22 -23.67 48.15
C GLU A 781 -26.07 -23.35 49.64
N THR A 782 -25.74 -22.09 49.97
CA THR A 782 -25.69 -21.52 51.33
C THR A 782 -26.93 -20.65 51.61
N LYS A 783 -27.52 -20.77 52.82
CA LYS A 783 -28.72 -19.98 53.17
C LYS A 783 -28.38 -18.49 53.18
N PHE A 784 -29.08 -17.71 52.35
CA PHE A 784 -28.85 -16.28 52.10
C PHE A 784 -27.45 -15.92 51.56
N GLY A 785 -26.83 -16.81 50.75
CA GLY A 785 -25.52 -16.57 50.13
C GLY A 785 -25.45 -15.40 49.14
N GLY A 786 -26.59 -14.86 48.70
CA GLY A 786 -26.66 -13.71 47.79
C GLY A 786 -26.40 -14.06 46.33
N PRO A 787 -26.36 -13.04 45.43
CA PRO A 787 -26.40 -13.26 43.97
C PRO A 787 -25.29 -14.14 43.40
N PHE A 788 -24.08 -14.06 43.96
CA PHE A 788 -22.92 -14.86 43.53
C PHE A 788 -22.96 -16.32 44.01
N ASP A 789 -23.80 -16.68 44.98
CA ASP A 789 -23.90 -18.06 45.47
C ASP A 789 -24.73 -18.95 44.53
N ARG A 790 -24.34 -20.21 44.46
CA ARG A 790 -24.76 -21.17 43.44
C ARG A 790 -26.18 -21.67 43.69
N CYS A 791 -26.96 -21.80 42.62
CA CYS A 791 -28.29 -22.39 42.69
C CYS A 791 -28.22 -23.93 42.54
N VAL A 792 -28.70 -24.66 43.55
CA VAL A 792 -28.83 -26.12 43.60
C VAL A 792 -30.31 -26.51 43.65
N LYS A 793 -30.67 -27.71 43.16
CA LYS A 793 -32.08 -28.17 43.19
C LYS A 793 -32.59 -28.27 44.63
N CYS A 794 -33.87 -27.97 44.83
CA CYS A 794 -34.55 -28.19 46.11
C CYS A 794 -34.44 -29.66 46.53
N ASP A 795 -33.85 -29.94 47.69
CA ASP A 795 -33.87 -31.26 48.32
C ASP A 795 -34.95 -31.26 49.40
N CYS A 796 -36.15 -31.63 48.98
CA CYS A 796 -37.32 -31.82 49.84
C CYS A 796 -37.63 -33.31 50.04
N HIS A 797 -36.59 -34.15 49.90
CA HIS A 797 -36.65 -35.62 49.98
C HIS A 797 -37.74 -36.30 49.12
N GLY A 798 -38.18 -35.67 48.04
CA GLY A 798 -39.25 -36.17 47.16
C GLY A 798 -40.68 -35.76 47.58
N HIS A 799 -40.85 -35.07 48.72
CA HIS A 799 -42.15 -34.60 49.21
C HIS A 799 -42.47 -33.14 48.80
N SER A 800 -41.64 -32.53 47.96
CA SER A 800 -41.97 -31.32 47.20
C SER A 800 -40.98 -31.13 46.05
N THR A 801 -41.37 -30.38 45.02
CA THR A 801 -40.45 -29.86 44.00
C THR A 801 -40.21 -28.35 44.14
N SER A 802 -40.66 -27.72 45.22
CA SER A 802 -40.61 -26.28 45.42
C SER A 802 -40.11 -25.91 46.82
N CYS A 803 -39.16 -24.98 46.87
CA CYS A 803 -38.58 -24.43 48.09
C CYS A 803 -38.29 -22.94 47.90
N ALA A 804 -38.16 -22.20 49.00
CA ALA A 804 -37.84 -20.78 48.97
C ALA A 804 -36.39 -20.58 48.47
N PRO A 805 -36.14 -19.70 47.46
CA PRO A 805 -34.87 -19.67 46.75
C PRO A 805 -33.68 -19.24 47.60
N GLU A 806 -33.87 -18.38 48.60
CA GLU A 806 -32.78 -17.85 49.43
C GLU A 806 -32.60 -18.60 50.77
N SER A 807 -33.68 -19.10 51.39
CA SER A 807 -33.61 -19.84 52.67
C SER A 807 -33.52 -21.37 52.49
N GLY A 808 -33.90 -21.88 51.32
CA GLY A 808 -33.96 -23.30 51.01
C GLY A 808 -35.14 -24.08 51.60
N GLU A 809 -36.05 -23.41 52.30
CA GLU A 809 -37.17 -24.02 53.03
C GLU A 809 -38.24 -24.59 52.08
N CYS A 810 -38.54 -25.88 52.21
CA CYS A 810 -39.44 -26.62 51.33
C CYS A 810 -40.93 -26.40 51.62
N ILE A 811 -41.75 -26.33 50.56
CA ILE A 811 -43.21 -26.31 50.66
C ILE A 811 -43.69 -27.77 50.69
N CYS A 812 -43.68 -28.38 51.88
CA CYS A 812 -43.87 -29.82 52.06
C CYS A 812 -45.30 -30.31 51.77
N GLU A 813 -45.40 -31.36 50.95
CA GLU A 813 -46.61 -32.10 50.66
C GLU A 813 -46.61 -33.47 51.40
N HIS A 814 -47.43 -34.44 50.97
CA HIS A 814 -47.44 -35.82 51.48
C HIS A 814 -47.55 -35.99 53.03
N ASN A 815 -48.12 -34.99 53.72
CA ASN A 815 -48.17 -34.92 55.19
C ASN A 815 -46.79 -34.95 55.87
N THR A 816 -45.79 -34.34 55.25
CA THR A 816 -44.44 -34.13 55.80
C THR A 816 -44.25 -32.70 56.32
N ALA A 817 -43.17 -32.47 57.07
CA ALA A 817 -42.83 -31.18 57.67
C ALA A 817 -41.32 -31.06 57.91
N GLY A 818 -40.83 -29.83 58.11
CA GLY A 818 -39.41 -29.51 58.31
C GLY A 818 -38.80 -28.72 57.15
N ASP A 819 -37.59 -28.18 57.34
CA ASP A 819 -36.88 -27.39 56.33
C ASP A 819 -36.75 -28.13 54.99
N THR A 820 -36.59 -29.45 55.06
CA THR A 820 -36.32 -30.38 53.96
C THR A 820 -37.37 -31.49 53.85
N CYS A 821 -38.52 -31.31 54.54
CA CYS A 821 -39.59 -32.32 54.66
C CYS A 821 -39.16 -33.63 55.36
N GLU A 822 -38.12 -33.58 56.17
CA GLU A 822 -37.39 -34.74 56.73
C GLU A 822 -38.12 -35.57 57.81
N ARG A 823 -39.37 -35.22 58.11
CA ARG A 823 -40.20 -35.86 59.14
C ARG A 823 -41.68 -35.76 58.80
N CYS A 824 -42.49 -36.64 59.37
CA CYS A 824 -43.94 -36.54 59.23
C CYS A 824 -44.51 -35.32 59.99
N ALA A 825 -45.56 -34.75 59.43
CA ALA A 825 -46.35 -33.71 60.08
C ALA A 825 -47.06 -34.23 61.34
N ARG A 826 -47.52 -33.33 62.22
CA ARG A 826 -48.21 -33.70 63.46
C ARG A 826 -49.47 -34.52 63.13
N GLY A 827 -49.64 -35.65 63.82
CA GLY A 827 -50.73 -36.61 63.57
C GLY A 827 -50.42 -37.66 62.49
N TYR A 828 -49.18 -37.73 62.00
CA TYR A 828 -48.70 -38.73 61.04
C TYR A 828 -47.40 -39.38 61.53
N TYR A 829 -47.15 -40.62 61.11
CA TYR A 829 -45.95 -41.41 61.45
C TYR A 829 -45.45 -42.21 60.24
N GLY A 830 -44.16 -42.56 60.25
CA GLY A 830 -43.53 -43.30 59.16
C GLY A 830 -42.09 -42.85 58.94
N ASN A 831 -41.66 -42.75 57.68
CA ASN A 831 -40.27 -42.44 57.32
C ASN A 831 -40.20 -41.53 56.07
N ALA A 832 -40.29 -40.21 56.29
CA ALA A 832 -40.26 -39.14 55.28
C ALA A 832 -38.88 -38.94 54.57
N LEU A 833 -38.10 -40.02 54.45
CA LEU A 833 -36.80 -40.07 53.77
C LEU A 833 -36.80 -41.10 52.62
N GLN A 834 -37.96 -41.67 52.26
CA GLN A 834 -38.08 -42.63 51.14
C GLN A 834 -38.58 -41.95 49.85
N GLY A 835 -39.25 -40.80 49.97
CA GLY A 835 -39.70 -39.97 48.86
C GLY A 835 -40.93 -40.50 48.14
N THR A 836 -41.82 -41.19 48.85
CA THR A 836 -43.12 -41.64 48.29
C THR A 836 -44.30 -40.85 48.85
N THR A 837 -45.45 -40.95 48.20
CA THR A 837 -46.69 -40.25 48.61
C THR A 837 -47.22 -40.73 49.97
N ASP A 838 -46.83 -41.95 50.37
CA ASP A 838 -47.47 -42.71 51.45
C ASP A 838 -46.52 -42.91 52.67
N ASP A 839 -45.33 -42.29 52.63
CA ASP A 839 -44.28 -42.42 53.67
C ASP A 839 -44.72 -41.98 55.07
N CYS A 840 -45.75 -41.14 55.15
CA CYS A 840 -46.32 -40.61 56.38
C CYS A 840 -47.79 -40.96 56.48
N ILE A 841 -48.09 -42.01 57.27
CA ILE A 841 -49.41 -42.58 57.46
C ILE A 841 -50.09 -41.89 58.65
N LYS A 842 -51.40 -41.62 58.55
CA LYS A 842 -52.14 -40.96 59.63
C LYS A 842 -52.15 -41.82 60.90
N CYS A 843 -51.88 -41.20 62.05
CA CYS A 843 -51.93 -41.83 63.36
C CYS A 843 -53.35 -42.34 63.69
N PRO A 844 -53.52 -43.61 64.13
CA PRO A 844 -54.80 -44.16 64.56
C PRO A 844 -55.12 -43.75 66.02
N CYS A 845 -54.88 -42.48 66.35
CA CYS A 845 -54.99 -41.92 67.70
C CYS A 845 -56.22 -40.99 67.82
N PRO A 846 -56.82 -40.85 69.01
CA PRO A 846 -57.84 -39.83 69.24
C PRO A 846 -57.34 -38.42 68.94
N GLU A 847 -58.25 -37.54 68.52
CA GLU A 847 -58.03 -36.10 68.29
C GLU A 847 -56.82 -35.75 67.39
N ASP A 848 -56.49 -36.64 66.44
CA ASP A 848 -55.34 -36.54 65.53
C ASP A 848 -53.98 -36.40 66.26
N GLY A 849 -53.89 -37.01 67.45
CA GLY A 849 -52.69 -37.00 68.29
C GLY A 849 -51.44 -37.63 67.64
N PRO A 850 -50.23 -37.15 67.98
CA PRO A 850 -48.97 -37.70 67.48
C PRO A 850 -48.70 -39.13 67.97
N CYS A 851 -47.97 -39.90 67.16
CA CYS A 851 -47.67 -41.30 67.43
C CYS A 851 -46.33 -41.73 66.81
N VAL A 852 -45.82 -42.88 67.27
CA VAL A 852 -44.56 -43.49 66.81
C VAL A 852 -44.73 -44.99 66.58
N LEU A 853 -43.99 -45.55 65.63
CA LEU A 853 -43.94 -46.99 65.40
C LEU A 853 -42.99 -47.65 66.41
N HIS A 854 -43.46 -48.69 67.10
CA HIS A 854 -42.67 -49.46 68.07
C HIS A 854 -41.95 -50.64 67.41
N THR A 855 -40.98 -51.24 68.11
CA THR A 855 -40.09 -52.28 67.55
C THR A 855 -40.78 -53.61 67.26
N ASP A 856 -42.03 -53.80 67.71
CA ASP A 856 -42.89 -54.94 67.39
C ASP A 856 -43.85 -54.67 66.21
N GLY A 857 -43.78 -53.48 65.60
CA GLY A 857 -44.61 -53.06 64.47
C GLY A 857 -45.97 -52.47 64.86
N ASP A 858 -46.24 -52.28 66.15
CA ASP A 858 -47.46 -51.60 66.63
C ASP A 858 -47.25 -50.09 66.77
N VAL A 859 -48.34 -49.32 66.68
CA VAL A 859 -48.31 -47.85 66.73
C VAL A 859 -48.68 -47.37 68.13
N ILE A 860 -47.82 -46.54 68.72
CA ILE A 860 -48.00 -45.99 70.06
C ILE A 860 -48.27 -44.49 69.96
N CYS A 861 -49.45 -44.05 70.43
CA CYS A 861 -49.78 -42.64 70.60
C CYS A 861 -48.92 -42.06 71.74
N THR A 862 -48.26 -40.91 71.52
CA THR A 862 -47.41 -40.29 72.56
C THR A 862 -48.21 -39.39 73.49
N ASP A 863 -49.25 -38.76 72.96
CA ASP A 863 -50.13 -37.84 73.67
C ASP A 863 -51.53 -38.50 73.75
N CYS A 864 -51.94 -38.97 74.93
CA CYS A 864 -53.31 -39.46 75.15
C CYS A 864 -54.21 -38.40 75.78
N PRO A 865 -55.51 -38.32 75.40
CA PRO A 865 -56.48 -37.48 76.09
C PRO A 865 -56.63 -37.86 77.57
N ILE A 866 -57.03 -36.89 78.40
CA ILE A 866 -57.22 -37.08 79.84
C ILE A 866 -58.24 -38.20 80.11
N GLY A 867 -57.88 -39.15 80.96
CA GLY A 867 -58.69 -40.33 81.27
C GLY A 867 -58.45 -41.55 80.38
N TYR A 868 -57.57 -41.46 79.38
CA TYR A 868 -57.22 -42.55 78.46
C TYR A 868 -55.74 -42.95 78.59
N THR A 869 -55.45 -44.23 78.35
CA THR A 869 -54.12 -44.83 78.39
C THR A 869 -54.07 -46.08 77.49
N GLY A 870 -52.97 -46.84 77.56
CA GLY A 870 -52.70 -47.94 76.61
C GLY A 870 -52.05 -47.41 75.34
N ARG A 871 -51.60 -48.32 74.47
CA ARG A 871 -50.78 -47.96 73.30
C ARG A 871 -51.52 -47.05 72.32
N ARG A 872 -52.83 -47.20 72.18
CA ARG A 872 -53.65 -46.43 71.23
C ARG A 872 -54.64 -45.50 71.94
N CYS A 873 -54.38 -45.18 73.21
CA CYS A 873 -55.31 -44.48 74.10
C CYS A 873 -56.68 -45.21 74.18
N ASP A 874 -56.63 -46.54 74.09
CA ASP A 874 -57.75 -47.47 73.89
C ASP A 874 -58.25 -48.12 75.19
N VAL A 875 -57.56 -47.85 76.31
CA VAL A 875 -57.87 -48.33 77.66
C VAL A 875 -58.13 -47.11 78.55
N CYS A 876 -59.03 -47.22 79.54
CA CYS A 876 -59.20 -46.14 80.52
C CYS A 876 -58.00 -46.06 81.47
N ALA A 877 -57.57 -44.83 81.77
CA ALA A 877 -56.54 -44.56 82.76
C ALA A 877 -57.00 -44.99 84.16
N ASP A 878 -56.05 -45.23 85.06
CA ASP A 878 -56.40 -45.55 86.45
C ASP A 878 -57.20 -44.40 87.09
N GLY A 879 -58.24 -44.75 87.86
CA GLY A 879 -59.26 -43.80 88.33
C GLY A 879 -60.37 -43.49 87.32
N PHE A 880 -60.33 -44.02 86.09
CA PHE A 880 -61.39 -43.90 85.09
C PHE A 880 -61.93 -45.28 84.67
N PHE A 881 -63.21 -45.34 84.29
CA PHE A 881 -63.87 -46.54 83.80
C PHE A 881 -64.62 -46.31 82.50
N GLY A 882 -64.76 -47.35 81.68
CA GLY A 882 -65.40 -47.29 80.38
C GLY A 882 -64.99 -48.46 79.48
N ASN A 883 -65.28 -48.36 78.18
CA ASN A 883 -64.77 -49.31 77.19
C ASN A 883 -64.65 -48.60 75.83
N PRO A 884 -63.49 -47.96 75.55
CA PRO A 884 -63.28 -47.23 74.29
C PRO A 884 -63.46 -48.12 73.05
N SER A 885 -63.12 -49.42 73.15
CA SER A 885 -63.32 -50.40 72.08
C SER A 885 -64.80 -50.70 71.77
N GLU A 886 -65.72 -50.38 72.68
CA GLU A 886 -67.18 -50.42 72.45
C GLU A 886 -67.80 -49.02 72.28
N ASN A 887 -66.98 -48.01 71.97
CA ASN A 887 -67.38 -46.61 71.86
C ASN A 887 -68.01 -46.03 73.16
N LYS A 888 -67.59 -46.54 74.33
CA LYS A 888 -67.94 -46.02 75.66
C LYS A 888 -66.75 -45.22 76.19
N SER A 889 -66.85 -43.90 76.15
CA SER A 889 -65.84 -42.96 76.67
C SER A 889 -65.45 -43.26 78.11
N CYS A 890 -64.18 -43.04 78.45
CA CYS A 890 -63.70 -43.15 79.82
C CYS A 890 -64.24 -42.01 80.70
N VAL A 891 -64.82 -42.35 81.85
CA VAL A 891 -65.41 -41.42 82.82
C VAL A 891 -64.75 -41.65 84.19
N GLU A 892 -64.55 -40.59 84.96
CA GLU A 892 -63.92 -40.66 86.29
C GLU A 892 -64.76 -41.49 87.28
N CYS A 893 -64.10 -42.31 88.09
CA CYS A 893 -64.72 -43.21 89.05
C CYS A 893 -65.26 -42.47 90.29
N SER A 894 -66.59 -42.40 90.42
CA SER A 894 -67.23 -41.76 91.58
C SER A 894 -67.30 -42.70 92.79
N CYS A 895 -66.23 -42.70 93.60
CA CYS A 895 -66.11 -43.49 94.84
C CYS A 895 -66.39 -42.68 96.12
N SER A 896 -67.27 -41.66 96.05
CA SER A 896 -67.70 -40.80 97.16
C SER A 896 -66.60 -40.13 98.01
N GLY A 897 -65.34 -40.12 97.55
CA GLY A 897 -64.17 -39.67 98.32
C GLY A 897 -63.63 -40.68 99.34
N ASN A 898 -64.11 -41.93 99.33
CA ASN A 898 -63.76 -42.97 100.31
C ASN A 898 -62.73 -43.99 99.78
N ILE A 899 -61.75 -43.51 99.01
CA ILE A 899 -60.63 -44.28 98.43
C ILE A 899 -59.31 -43.54 98.70
N ASP A 900 -58.18 -44.24 98.68
CA ASP A 900 -56.85 -43.61 98.74
C ASP A 900 -56.44 -43.16 97.32
N PRO A 901 -56.37 -41.86 97.01
CA PRO A 901 -56.06 -41.36 95.66
C PRO A 901 -54.65 -41.72 95.17
N ASN A 902 -53.79 -42.30 96.01
CA ASN A 902 -52.46 -42.79 95.64
C ASN A 902 -52.42 -44.31 95.36
N SER A 903 -53.54 -45.03 95.51
CA SER A 903 -53.61 -46.49 95.33
C SER A 903 -54.13 -46.88 93.94
N ILE A 904 -53.32 -47.61 93.18
CA ILE A 904 -53.68 -48.03 91.81
C ILE A 904 -54.81 -49.06 91.81
N GLY A 905 -55.82 -48.92 90.97
CA GLY A 905 -56.97 -49.85 90.90
C GLY A 905 -57.93 -49.67 92.07
N ASN A 906 -58.30 -48.42 92.36
CA ASN A 906 -59.35 -48.08 93.33
C ASN A 906 -60.76 -48.49 92.87
N CYS A 907 -61.00 -48.41 91.56
CA CYS A 907 -62.20 -48.85 90.89
C CYS A 907 -61.89 -49.89 89.80
N ASP A 908 -62.92 -50.61 89.39
CA ASP A 908 -62.91 -51.49 88.23
C ASP A 908 -63.01 -50.66 86.93
N SER A 909 -62.04 -50.80 86.03
CA SER A 909 -61.94 -49.98 84.82
C SER A 909 -62.99 -50.30 83.74
N LEU A 910 -63.80 -51.36 83.91
CA LEU A 910 -64.91 -51.69 83.01
C LEU A 910 -66.28 -51.36 83.63
N THR A 911 -66.46 -51.57 84.94
CA THR A 911 -67.76 -51.39 85.60
C THR A 911 -67.88 -50.09 86.41
N GLY A 912 -66.77 -49.49 86.84
CA GLY A 912 -66.75 -48.34 87.75
C GLY A 912 -66.92 -48.69 89.23
N GLU A 913 -67.09 -49.97 89.58
CA GLU A 913 -67.28 -50.40 90.98
C GLU A 913 -66.00 -50.18 91.81
N CYS A 914 -66.13 -49.50 92.94
CA CYS A 914 -65.04 -49.12 93.82
C CYS A 914 -64.59 -50.31 94.70
N LYS A 915 -63.42 -50.88 94.41
CA LYS A 915 -62.90 -52.11 95.03
C LYS A 915 -62.11 -51.88 96.32
N LYS A 916 -61.71 -50.64 96.62
CA LYS A 916 -60.76 -50.29 97.71
C LYS A 916 -61.32 -49.27 98.71
N CYS A 917 -62.50 -49.52 99.25
CA CYS A 917 -63.14 -48.63 100.23
C CYS A 917 -62.34 -48.52 101.55
N ILE A 918 -61.87 -47.30 101.85
CA ILE A 918 -61.23 -46.91 103.13
C ILE A 918 -62.27 -46.30 104.08
N TYR A 919 -61.84 -45.73 105.22
CA TYR A 919 -62.72 -45.14 106.26
C TYR A 919 -63.83 -46.07 106.78
N ASP A 920 -63.58 -47.39 106.71
CA ASP A 920 -64.53 -48.45 107.03
C ASP A 920 -65.91 -48.35 106.35
N THR A 921 -65.87 -47.96 105.07
CA THR A 921 -67.01 -47.97 104.16
C THR A 921 -67.02 -49.18 103.21
N VAL A 922 -68.15 -49.39 102.53
CA VAL A 922 -68.46 -50.45 101.57
C VAL A 922 -69.60 -49.96 100.65
N GLY A 923 -69.87 -50.68 99.56
CA GLY A 923 -70.88 -50.30 98.56
C GLY A 923 -70.24 -50.07 97.19
N PHE A 924 -71.06 -49.87 96.15
CA PHE A 924 -70.57 -49.75 94.77
C PHE A 924 -69.68 -48.51 94.57
N SER A 925 -69.99 -47.44 95.29
CA SER A 925 -69.28 -46.16 95.35
C SER A 925 -68.70 -45.90 96.75
N CYS A 926 -68.49 -46.96 97.56
CA CYS A 926 -68.08 -46.85 98.97
C CYS A 926 -69.03 -45.96 99.81
N GLU A 927 -70.33 -46.06 99.57
CA GLU A 927 -71.38 -45.15 100.06
C GLU A 927 -72.09 -45.60 101.35
N GLN A 928 -71.66 -46.70 101.98
CA GLN A 928 -72.30 -47.30 103.16
C GLN A 928 -71.23 -47.67 104.21
N CYS A 929 -71.56 -47.72 105.51
CA CYS A 929 -70.61 -48.22 106.52
C CYS A 929 -70.51 -49.75 106.50
N LYS A 930 -69.33 -50.32 106.76
CA LYS A 930 -69.12 -51.77 106.89
C LYS A 930 -69.97 -52.38 108.02
N PRO A 931 -70.32 -53.69 107.95
CA PRO A 931 -70.92 -54.40 109.08
C PRO A 931 -70.09 -54.27 110.36
N GLY A 932 -70.74 -53.98 111.50
CA GLY A 932 -70.07 -53.66 112.76
C GLY A 932 -69.69 -52.19 112.95
N TYR A 933 -70.01 -51.32 111.98
CA TYR A 933 -69.81 -49.87 112.03
C TYR A 933 -71.11 -49.11 111.72
N TRP A 934 -71.22 -47.87 112.21
CA TRP A 934 -72.41 -47.02 112.09
C TRP A 934 -72.03 -45.53 111.93
N GLY A 935 -72.89 -44.74 111.31
CA GLY A 935 -72.61 -43.34 110.93
C GLY A 935 -73.03 -43.04 109.49
N ASP A 936 -72.63 -41.87 108.99
CA ASP A 936 -72.86 -41.48 107.59
C ASP A 936 -71.56 -41.58 106.77
N ALA A 937 -71.50 -42.58 105.89
CA ALA A 937 -70.35 -42.83 105.02
C ALA A 937 -70.05 -41.71 104.01
N LEU A 938 -70.99 -40.80 103.75
CA LEU A 938 -70.81 -39.69 102.81
C LEU A 938 -70.31 -38.41 103.49
N LEU A 939 -70.43 -38.30 104.80
CA LEU A 939 -70.15 -37.08 105.59
C LEU A 939 -68.69 -36.60 105.49
N GLU A 940 -68.52 -35.28 105.51
CA GLU A 940 -67.20 -34.63 105.61
C GLU A 940 -67.00 -33.99 107.00
N PRO A 941 -65.80 -34.09 107.61
CA PRO A 941 -64.62 -34.82 107.12
C PRO A 941 -64.80 -36.34 107.17
N LYS A 942 -64.27 -37.06 106.18
CA LYS A 942 -64.36 -38.53 106.10
C LYS A 942 -63.91 -39.25 107.38
N GLY A 943 -64.60 -40.37 107.67
CA GLY A 943 -64.35 -41.20 108.85
C GLY A 943 -65.50 -41.26 109.87
N ASP A 944 -66.73 -40.85 109.49
CA ASP A 944 -67.87 -40.87 110.42
C ASP A 944 -68.38 -42.29 110.75
N CYS A 945 -68.05 -43.31 109.93
CA CYS A 945 -68.32 -44.72 110.24
C CYS A 945 -67.52 -45.17 111.48
N LYS A 946 -68.18 -45.21 112.64
CA LYS A 946 -67.61 -45.57 113.94
C LYS A 946 -67.92 -47.03 114.28
N ALA A 947 -66.97 -47.73 114.90
CA ALA A 947 -67.21 -49.08 115.39
C ALA A 947 -68.33 -49.11 116.44
N CYS A 948 -69.17 -50.15 116.40
CA CYS A 948 -70.35 -50.29 117.26
C CYS A 948 -70.05 -50.39 118.78
N ASN A 949 -68.84 -50.80 119.16
CA ASN A 949 -68.34 -50.84 120.54
C ASN A 949 -69.26 -51.55 121.58
N CYS A 950 -70.09 -52.48 121.12
CA CYS A 950 -71.05 -53.20 121.98
C CYS A 950 -70.37 -54.06 123.06
N PHE A 951 -70.89 -54.01 124.28
CA PHE A 951 -70.39 -54.78 125.41
C PHE A 951 -70.78 -56.27 125.28
N ALA A 952 -69.82 -57.07 124.83
CA ALA A 952 -69.99 -58.47 124.41
C ALA A 952 -70.75 -59.44 125.36
N PRO A 953 -70.81 -59.22 126.69
CA PRO A 953 -71.69 -59.97 127.60
C PRO A 953 -73.14 -59.44 127.64
N GLY A 954 -73.35 -58.13 127.52
CA GLY A 954 -74.64 -57.46 127.68
C GLY A 954 -75.47 -57.32 126.39
N THR A 955 -74.85 -57.52 125.22
CA THR A 955 -75.52 -57.49 123.91
C THR A 955 -76.08 -58.88 123.53
N LYS A 956 -77.26 -58.91 122.89
CA LYS A 956 -77.80 -60.07 122.19
C LYS A 956 -77.00 -60.31 120.91
N ARG A 957 -76.47 -61.52 120.75
CA ARG A 957 -75.82 -61.95 119.51
C ARG A 957 -76.88 -62.52 118.57
N LEU A 958 -77.10 -61.85 117.45
CA LEU A 958 -78.05 -62.30 116.41
C LEU A 958 -77.40 -63.21 115.36
N ASN A 959 -76.09 -63.06 115.16
CA ASN A 959 -75.34 -63.69 114.07
C ASN A 959 -74.42 -64.81 114.59
N VAL A 960 -74.04 -65.74 113.72
CA VAL A 960 -73.28 -66.95 114.08
C VAL A 960 -71.77 -66.68 114.23
N ASP A 961 -71.26 -65.63 113.60
CA ASP A 961 -69.86 -65.23 113.73
C ASP A 961 -69.57 -64.60 115.10
N TYR A 962 -68.69 -65.24 115.87
CA TYR A 962 -68.44 -64.91 117.29
C TYR A 962 -67.61 -63.62 117.51
N ALA A 963 -67.15 -62.97 116.44
CA ALA A 963 -66.11 -61.93 116.47
C ALA A 963 -66.60 -60.47 116.29
N VAL A 964 -67.76 -60.24 115.67
CA VAL A 964 -68.27 -58.89 115.38
C VAL A 964 -69.63 -58.69 116.06
N LEU A 965 -69.83 -57.53 116.68
CA LEU A 965 -71.08 -57.16 117.34
C LEU A 965 -71.75 -56.02 116.58
N GLU A 966 -72.79 -56.37 115.83
CA GLU A 966 -73.57 -55.42 115.04
C GLU A 966 -74.45 -54.51 115.93
N CYS A 967 -74.53 -53.24 115.55
CA CYS A 967 -75.44 -52.25 116.08
C CYS A 967 -76.25 -51.63 114.94
N ARG A 968 -77.31 -50.88 115.27
CA ARG A 968 -78.13 -50.21 114.25
C ARG A 968 -77.33 -49.07 113.59
N GLN A 969 -77.11 -49.17 112.27
CA GLN A 969 -76.23 -48.27 111.52
C GLN A 969 -76.61 -46.77 111.58
N SER A 970 -77.87 -46.45 111.89
CA SER A 970 -78.35 -45.06 111.96
C SER A 970 -78.05 -44.33 113.28
N ASP A 971 -77.81 -45.03 114.39
CA ASP A 971 -77.68 -44.42 115.71
C ASP A 971 -76.80 -45.19 116.73
N GLY A 972 -76.12 -46.24 116.30
CA GLY A 972 -75.14 -46.95 117.13
C GLY A 972 -75.74 -47.86 118.21
N GLN A 973 -77.07 -47.95 118.33
CA GLN A 973 -77.70 -48.73 119.40
C GLN A 973 -77.44 -50.23 119.21
N CYS A 974 -76.70 -50.82 120.15
CA CYS A 974 -76.52 -52.26 120.28
C CYS A 974 -77.81 -52.91 120.80
N GLN A 975 -78.14 -54.14 120.39
CA GLN A 975 -79.33 -54.83 120.90
C GLN A 975 -79.07 -55.45 122.28
N CYS A 976 -79.64 -54.91 123.35
CA CYS A 976 -79.33 -55.38 124.71
C CYS A 976 -80.08 -56.65 125.13
N GLN A 977 -79.46 -57.42 126.02
CA GLN A 977 -80.10 -58.53 126.71
C GLN A 977 -81.12 -58.02 127.75
N PRO A 978 -82.07 -58.85 128.20
CA PRO A 978 -83.07 -58.43 129.20
C PRO A 978 -82.41 -57.86 130.46
N HIS A 979 -82.96 -56.75 130.95
CA HIS A 979 -82.45 -55.99 132.11
C HIS A 979 -81.06 -55.37 131.95
N VAL A 980 -80.56 -55.28 130.71
CA VAL A 980 -79.36 -54.51 130.35
C VAL A 980 -79.77 -53.31 129.49
N ILE A 981 -79.17 -52.15 129.75
CA ILE A 981 -79.45 -50.85 129.12
C ILE A 981 -78.15 -50.12 128.77
N GLY A 982 -78.26 -48.95 128.14
CA GLY A 982 -77.14 -48.19 127.58
C GLY A 982 -76.98 -48.42 126.07
N ILE A 983 -76.34 -47.48 125.37
CA ILE A 983 -76.12 -47.57 123.92
C ILE A 983 -75.25 -48.79 123.55
N HIS A 984 -74.25 -49.11 124.39
CA HIS A 984 -73.37 -50.25 124.23
C HIS A 984 -73.82 -51.50 125.02
N CYS A 985 -74.96 -51.45 125.74
CA CYS A 985 -75.42 -52.52 126.63
C CYS A 985 -74.45 -52.85 127.78
N ASP A 986 -73.83 -51.82 128.34
CA ASP A 986 -72.82 -51.85 129.39
C ASP A 986 -73.40 -51.74 130.82
N GLN A 987 -74.70 -51.38 130.96
CA GLN A 987 -75.29 -50.98 132.25
C GLN A 987 -76.45 -51.88 132.66
N CYS A 988 -76.53 -52.25 133.94
CA CYS A 988 -77.67 -52.99 134.47
C CYS A 988 -78.86 -52.06 134.74
N GLN A 989 -80.07 -52.52 134.44
CA GLN A 989 -81.30 -51.76 134.64
C GLN A 989 -81.65 -51.68 136.13
N VAL A 990 -81.38 -50.51 136.75
CA VAL A 990 -81.70 -50.27 138.16
C VAL A 990 -83.22 -50.16 138.35
N THR A 991 -83.79 -50.98 139.22
CA THR A 991 -85.17 -50.85 139.71
C THR A 991 -85.23 -49.83 140.85
N ALA A 992 -86.31 -49.03 140.86
CA ALA A 992 -86.52 -47.90 141.77
C ALA A 992 -86.52 -48.25 143.27
#